data_AF-A0A6A5MRP7-F1
#
_entry.id   AF-A0A6A5MRP7-F1
#
_cell.length_a   1.000
_cell.length_b   1.000
_cell.length_c   1.000
_cell.angle_alpha   90.00
_cell.angle_beta   90.00
_cell.angle_gamma   90.00
#
_symmetry.space_group_name_H-M   'P 1'
#
loop_
_entity.id
_entity.type
_entity.pdbx_description
1 polymer ?
#
loop_
_entity_poly.entity_id
_entity_poly.type
_entity_poly.pdbx_seq_one_letter_code
_entity_poly.pdbx_strand_id
1 'polypeptide(L)'
;MVKRRLRESIKSLLGSHLDPDKDEQLQRAKTEIEDKVKRILKLVKDDNLEEDGTPAELSNKGPLVELIEDVNYEYQSLHAQYDHITGVLRKKFNGKGEKESSSFSPDSDYSSRDEDIENGQMEDEFHNTIDGLKHELAMARIEVAELNLKLTSTHEEKEDLNSKYVAALSKIHEADKINLDLKTDGEALGIQTSKLLVENDELKQQLDITGKIEAEQSQKLEDSKKITDGMRIMVDQLQDENFTLGEELEAVTGELSILKQQLEHAEQQDTKISQNLKVAEEENESLKSKLSQVTYEVQLAHNRIQELEAESIQLKEFLDDRYREASSLIQKHAGYQNESSSKIKELEAQVAKLELGIDMEDKIKNGTTEARELGELQNKISEHETKCKERQELLSALMKKLEDIDNDSLSKIAYLTSQIHKLLSDSSTLHAQKIELEEQIIFISNEASDQVKSVTDEAKRLQLEVESLQYQISDWEIQLVEKVQENFEYTIRMQALKEEIDRKALEQEILKRDLEEKGYDINTLLEKVRMLEIKLGLSNQKLRVAEQLLTEKEESFTKLEEKFRQEQMALEDKVTTLSAIISANNEAFQEIISDIKENVSSVMTSIETVSLKFSDDCKNYEASIANISHELQVAKTCVSEMNKEKEELKNERQHLLEKLKSKNKEELALKVVVERLEAKARREELKKTNLNANVVELKKKIEELEKGMKEKNDGMLNLGEEKREAIRQLCLWIDYHRDRYDNLKDIISKTRRGQKGA
;
A
#
# COMPACT_ATOMS: atom_id res chain seq x y z
N MET A 1 5.36 -2.74 69.12
CA MET A 1 6.33 -3.86 69.05
C MET A 1 6.16 -4.81 67.85
N VAL A 2 4.94 -5.12 67.38
CA VAL A 2 4.69 -6.18 66.37
C VAL A 2 5.47 -6.03 65.04
N LYS A 3 5.67 -4.79 64.53
CA LYS A 3 6.41 -4.55 63.27
C LYS A 3 7.89 -4.99 63.29
N ARG A 4 8.54 -5.12 64.46
CA ARG A 4 9.92 -5.67 64.53
C ARG A 4 9.92 -7.20 64.46
N ARG A 5 9.03 -7.88 65.21
CA ARG A 5 8.91 -9.35 65.15
C ARG A 5 8.62 -9.87 63.75
N LEU A 6 7.74 -9.23 62.97
CA LEU A 6 7.48 -9.66 61.59
C LEU A 6 8.73 -9.52 60.69
N ARG A 7 9.50 -8.42 60.86
CA ARG A 7 10.74 -8.17 60.11
C ARG A 7 11.86 -9.13 60.51
N GLU A 8 11.92 -9.51 61.78
CA GLU A 8 12.86 -10.49 62.33
C GLU A 8 12.48 -11.92 61.90
N SER A 9 11.19 -12.29 61.91
CA SER A 9 10.72 -13.60 61.40
C SER A 9 10.94 -13.78 59.90
N ILE A 10 10.76 -12.72 59.09
CA ILE A 10 11.09 -12.76 57.65
C ILE A 10 12.61 -12.88 57.46
N LYS A 11 13.42 -12.16 58.26
CA LYS A 11 14.88 -12.35 58.26
C LYS A 11 15.33 -13.75 58.68
N SER A 12 14.66 -14.40 59.64
CA SER A 12 15.01 -15.77 60.05
C SER A 12 14.53 -16.85 59.07
N LEU A 13 13.45 -16.59 58.31
CA LEU A 13 12.93 -17.51 57.28
C LEU A 13 13.68 -17.44 55.94
N LEU A 14 14.25 -16.28 55.58
CA LEU A 14 15.12 -16.16 54.39
C LEU A 14 16.61 -16.33 54.72
N GLY A 15 17.04 -16.00 55.94
CA GLY A 15 18.46 -16.00 56.34
C GLY A 15 19.14 -17.36 56.40
N SER A 16 18.40 -18.47 56.30
CA SER A 16 18.94 -19.83 56.22
C SER A 16 19.23 -20.32 54.79
N HIS A 17 18.92 -19.52 53.77
CA HIS A 17 19.00 -19.91 52.35
C HIS A 17 19.68 -18.90 51.44
N LEU A 18 20.08 -17.73 51.94
CA LEU A 18 21.06 -16.88 51.27
C LEU A 18 22.45 -17.36 51.67
N ASP A 19 23.08 -18.08 50.75
CA ASP A 19 24.50 -18.41 50.79
C ASP A 19 25.32 -17.11 50.84
N PRO A 20 26.06 -16.80 51.92
CA PRO A 20 26.71 -15.50 52.08
C PRO A 20 27.78 -15.25 51.00
N ASP A 21 28.39 -16.30 50.45
CA ASP A 21 29.29 -16.19 49.30
C ASP A 21 28.58 -15.65 48.05
N LYS A 22 27.27 -15.93 47.88
CA LYS A 22 26.49 -15.43 46.74
C LYS A 22 26.04 -13.98 46.93
N ASP A 23 25.75 -13.56 48.15
CA ASP A 23 25.42 -12.17 48.45
C ASP A 23 26.67 -11.27 48.29
N GLU A 24 27.86 -11.76 48.69
CA GLU A 24 29.14 -11.11 48.37
C GLU A 24 29.47 -11.09 46.87
N GLN A 25 29.20 -12.18 46.14
CA GLN A 25 29.38 -12.21 44.68
C GLN A 25 28.46 -11.21 43.97
N LEU A 26 27.19 -11.09 44.41
CA LEU A 26 26.27 -10.07 43.88
C LEU A 26 26.76 -8.65 44.17
N GLN A 27 27.28 -8.38 45.38
CA GLN A 27 27.85 -7.06 45.71
C GLN A 27 29.09 -6.75 44.89
N ARG A 28 30.00 -7.72 44.69
CA ARG A 28 31.19 -7.56 43.84
C ARG A 28 30.82 -7.28 42.38
N ALA A 29 29.92 -8.08 41.80
CA ALA A 29 29.41 -7.87 40.44
C ALA A 29 28.71 -6.50 40.30
N LYS A 30 27.92 -6.08 41.30
CA LYS A 30 27.30 -4.75 41.32
C LYS A 30 28.33 -3.62 41.30
N THR A 31 29.37 -3.69 42.13
CA THR A 31 30.43 -2.66 42.14
C THR A 31 31.26 -2.65 40.86
N GLU A 32 31.49 -3.82 40.26
CA GLU A 32 32.20 -3.95 38.99
C GLU A 32 31.40 -3.35 37.82
N ILE A 33 30.09 -3.62 37.76
CA ILE A 33 29.17 -2.99 36.79
C ILE A 33 29.11 -1.47 37.00
N GLU A 34 29.02 -0.98 38.25
CA GLU A 34 29.02 0.46 38.53
C GLU A 34 30.31 1.16 38.05
N ASP A 35 31.47 0.50 38.14
CA ASP A 35 32.74 1.06 37.65
C ASP A 35 32.91 0.92 36.12
N LYS A 36 32.39 -0.14 35.49
CA LYS A 36 32.29 -0.25 34.02
C LYS A 36 31.39 0.86 33.45
N VAL A 37 30.21 1.09 34.06
CA VAL A 37 29.27 2.15 33.67
C VAL A 37 29.86 3.55 33.84
N LYS A 38 30.62 3.83 34.93
CA LYS A 38 31.37 5.10 35.06
C LYS A 38 32.41 5.29 33.95
N ARG A 39 33.02 4.20 33.45
CA ARG A 39 34.01 4.23 32.37
C ARG A 39 33.36 4.56 31.02
N ILE A 40 32.20 3.98 30.73
CA ILE A 40 31.33 4.33 29.57
C ILE A 40 30.92 5.81 29.64
N LEU A 41 30.43 6.27 30.81
CA LEU A 41 30.04 7.67 31.05
C LEU A 41 31.19 8.68 30.93
N LYS A 42 32.44 8.23 30.96
CA LYS A 42 33.62 9.08 30.72
C LYS A 42 33.93 9.17 29.22
N LEU A 43 33.98 8.03 28.53
CA LEU A 43 34.19 7.98 27.08
C LEU A 43 33.13 8.79 26.32
N VAL A 44 31.85 8.65 26.68
CA VAL A 44 30.73 9.41 26.08
C VAL A 44 30.78 10.92 26.41
N LYS A 45 31.56 11.34 27.42
CA LYS A 45 31.75 12.78 27.74
C LYS A 45 32.93 13.39 27.01
N ASP A 46 33.99 12.62 26.76
CA ASP A 46 35.17 13.10 26.06
C ASP A 46 34.89 13.33 24.54
N ASP A 47 33.85 12.70 23.97
CA ASP A 47 33.35 12.90 22.60
C ASP A 47 32.64 14.26 22.33
N ASN A 48 32.52 15.16 23.32
CA ASN A 48 31.84 16.47 23.17
C ASN A 48 32.84 17.64 23.04
N LEU A 49 33.71 17.59 22.04
CA LEU A 49 34.56 18.73 21.62
C LEU A 49 34.40 19.02 20.13
N GLU A 50 34.62 20.29 19.80
CA GLU A 50 34.07 21.01 18.64
C GLU A 50 34.23 20.34 17.26
N GLU A 51 33.16 20.43 16.47
CA GLU A 51 32.99 19.81 15.15
C GLU A 51 33.69 20.63 14.05
N ASP A 52 34.99 20.35 13.80
CA ASP A 52 35.63 20.70 12.52
C ASP A 52 36.85 19.80 12.23
N GLY A 53 36.81 19.01 11.14
CA GLY A 53 38.01 18.38 10.56
C GLY A 53 38.06 16.84 10.38
N THR A 54 37.71 16.39 9.17
CA THR A 54 38.18 15.15 8.47
C THR A 54 37.76 13.73 8.95
N PRO A 55 37.43 12.80 8.02
CA PRO A 55 36.83 11.49 8.35
C PRO A 55 37.87 10.36 8.47
N ALA A 56 38.86 10.50 9.36
CA ALA A 56 39.97 9.53 9.49
C ALA A 56 40.07 8.82 10.87
N GLU A 57 39.34 9.25 11.90
CA GLU A 57 39.51 8.75 13.29
C GLU A 57 38.28 8.01 13.85
N LEU A 58 37.74 7.03 13.10
CA LEU A 58 36.67 6.15 13.60
C LEU A 58 37.15 4.94 14.42
N SER A 59 38.45 4.85 14.77
CA SER A 59 39.03 3.67 15.40
C SER A 59 38.78 3.51 16.91
N ASN A 60 38.23 4.51 17.59
CA ASN A 60 38.04 4.48 19.06
C ASN A 60 36.65 3.97 19.52
N LYS A 61 35.77 3.57 18.60
CA LYS A 61 34.45 2.99 18.96
C LYS A 61 34.50 1.52 19.38
N GLY A 62 35.56 0.78 19.01
CA GLY A 62 35.73 -0.64 19.38
C GLY A 62 35.66 -0.90 20.90
N PRO A 63 36.52 -0.25 21.72
CA PRO A 63 36.53 -0.45 23.17
C PRO A 63 35.23 -0.03 23.88
N LEU A 64 34.44 0.87 23.27
CA LEU A 64 33.15 1.30 23.83
C LEU A 64 32.05 0.27 23.59
N VAL A 65 32.01 -0.32 22.39
CA VAL A 65 31.05 -1.38 22.03
C VAL A 65 31.34 -2.64 22.84
N GLU A 66 32.60 -3.07 22.93
CA GLU A 66 33.03 -4.24 23.71
C GLU A 66 32.64 -4.09 25.21
N LEU A 67 32.81 -2.91 25.79
CA LEU A 67 32.43 -2.65 27.19
C LEU A 67 30.90 -2.57 27.41
N ILE A 68 30.13 -2.23 26.38
CA ILE A 68 28.64 -2.25 26.41
C ILE A 68 28.13 -3.70 26.29
N GLU A 69 28.74 -4.51 25.42
CA GLU A 69 28.41 -5.92 25.25
C GLU A 69 28.72 -6.74 26.52
N ASP A 70 29.87 -6.52 27.16
CA ASP A 70 30.23 -7.13 28.44
C ASP A 70 29.23 -6.79 29.56
N VAL A 71 28.83 -5.52 29.69
CA VAL A 71 27.84 -5.09 30.71
C VAL A 71 26.46 -5.69 30.43
N ASN A 72 26.07 -5.81 29.16
CA ASN A 72 24.81 -6.47 28.77
C ASN A 72 24.84 -7.98 29.08
N TYR A 73 25.98 -8.65 28.85
CA TYR A 73 26.18 -10.06 29.18
C TYR A 73 26.10 -10.32 30.70
N GLU A 74 26.76 -9.49 31.51
CA GLU A 74 26.69 -9.57 32.98
C GLU A 74 25.26 -9.29 33.50
N TYR A 75 24.54 -8.34 32.91
CA TYR A 75 23.15 -8.05 33.24
C TYR A 75 22.22 -9.24 32.93
N GLN A 76 22.37 -9.87 31.76
CA GLN A 76 21.58 -11.05 31.39
C GLN A 76 21.88 -12.26 32.29
N SER A 77 23.16 -12.47 32.64
CA SER A 77 23.58 -13.49 33.60
C SER A 77 22.95 -13.29 34.98
N LEU A 78 22.91 -12.05 35.47
CA LEU A 78 22.27 -11.70 36.74
C LEU A 78 20.74 -11.90 36.70
N HIS A 79 20.09 -11.54 35.60
CA HIS A 79 18.65 -11.77 35.42
C HIS A 79 18.30 -13.27 35.46
N ALA A 80 19.08 -14.11 34.77
CA ALA A 80 18.87 -15.55 34.77
C ALA A 80 19.01 -16.18 36.17
N GLN A 81 19.91 -15.65 37.02
CA GLN A 81 20.02 -16.08 38.42
C GLN A 81 18.79 -15.66 39.25
N TYR A 82 18.26 -14.46 39.02
CA TYR A 82 17.04 -13.97 39.68
C TYR A 82 15.80 -14.78 39.29
N ASP A 83 15.67 -15.13 38.00
CA ASP A 83 14.61 -16.02 37.50
C ASP A 83 14.71 -17.42 38.11
N HIS A 84 15.92 -17.96 38.28
CA HIS A 84 16.13 -19.25 38.93
C HIS A 84 15.67 -19.23 40.40
N ILE A 85 16.03 -18.20 41.16
CA ILE A 85 15.60 -18.03 42.56
C ILE A 85 14.06 -17.86 42.63
N THR A 86 13.48 -17.07 41.74
CA THR A 86 12.03 -16.85 41.64
C THR A 86 11.27 -18.13 41.28
N GLY A 87 11.83 -18.95 40.39
CA GLY A 87 11.30 -20.28 40.04
C GLY A 87 11.34 -21.27 41.20
N VAL A 88 12.41 -21.27 42.00
CA VAL A 88 12.53 -22.09 43.22
C VAL A 88 11.51 -21.67 44.29
N LEU A 89 11.29 -20.37 44.46
CA LEU A 89 10.24 -19.84 45.36
C LEU A 89 8.84 -20.25 44.91
N ARG A 90 8.53 -20.13 43.61
CA ARG A 90 7.24 -20.53 43.03
C ARG A 90 6.96 -22.04 43.21
N LYS A 91 7.97 -22.90 43.02
CA LYS A 91 7.84 -24.36 43.25
C LYS A 91 7.58 -24.73 44.72
N LYS A 92 8.03 -23.93 45.69
CA LYS A 92 7.75 -24.17 47.13
C LYS A 92 6.33 -23.76 47.55
N PHE A 93 5.67 -22.85 46.83
CA PHE A 93 4.33 -22.35 47.19
C PHE A 93 3.17 -23.23 46.72
N ASN A 94 3.29 -23.89 45.56
CA ASN A 94 2.19 -24.69 44.96
C ASN A 94 2.14 -26.15 45.49
N GLY A 95 2.53 -26.37 46.75
CA GLY A 95 2.81 -27.68 47.33
C GLY A 95 1.66 -28.36 48.10
N LYS A 96 0.39 -27.98 47.91
CA LYS A 96 -0.77 -28.74 48.44
C LYS A 96 -2.12 -28.25 47.89
N GLY A 97 -2.88 -29.15 47.29
CA GLY A 97 -4.28 -28.93 46.92
C GLY A 97 -4.89 -30.13 46.19
N GLU A 98 -6.19 -30.35 46.45
CA GLU A 98 -7.17 -31.11 45.64
C GLU A 98 -7.37 -32.62 45.90
N LYS A 99 -8.41 -32.90 46.69
CA LYS A 99 -9.42 -33.94 46.42
C LYS A 99 -10.78 -33.47 46.95
N GLU A 100 -11.84 -33.80 46.22
CA GLU A 100 -13.14 -33.11 46.27
C GLU A 100 -14.20 -33.77 47.17
N SER A 101 -15.32 -33.06 47.33
CA SER A 101 -16.70 -33.56 47.48
C SER A 101 -17.10 -34.33 48.75
N SER A 102 -18.04 -33.76 49.52
CA SER A 102 -19.46 -34.18 49.44
C SER A 102 -20.40 -33.30 50.29
N SER A 103 -21.63 -33.13 49.81
CA SER A 103 -22.78 -32.53 50.50
C SER A 103 -23.55 -33.53 51.39
N PHE A 104 -24.18 -33.09 52.48
CA PHE A 104 -25.64 -33.17 52.74
C PHE A 104 -26.06 -32.82 54.19
N SER A 105 -27.37 -32.61 54.34
CA SER A 105 -28.15 -32.00 55.44
C SER A 105 -28.24 -32.78 56.77
N PRO A 106 -28.80 -32.18 57.85
CA PRO A 106 -28.75 -32.72 59.23
C PRO A 106 -30.01 -33.51 59.62
N ASP A 107 -29.93 -34.36 60.67
CA ASP A 107 -31.12 -34.76 61.42
C ASP A 107 -30.86 -35.29 62.85
N SER A 108 -31.96 -35.30 63.60
CA SER A 108 -32.22 -35.43 65.04
C SER A 108 -32.00 -36.80 65.74
N ASP A 109 -31.90 -36.71 67.08
CA ASP A 109 -32.43 -37.62 68.14
C ASP A 109 -31.73 -38.89 68.69
N TYR A 110 -32.05 -39.13 69.98
CA TYR A 110 -31.82 -40.30 70.87
C TYR A 110 -30.39 -40.51 71.44
N SER A 111 -30.19 -40.96 72.69
CA SER A 111 -31.11 -41.37 73.77
C SER A 111 -30.46 -41.20 75.16
N SER A 112 -31.29 -41.08 76.21
CA SER A 112 -30.91 -41.03 77.62
C SER A 112 -30.23 -42.31 78.13
N ARG A 113 -29.50 -42.20 79.25
CA ARG A 113 -29.18 -43.35 80.11
C ARG A 113 -29.09 -42.92 81.57
N ASP A 114 -30.08 -43.33 82.36
CA ASP A 114 -30.11 -43.17 83.81
C ASP A 114 -29.13 -44.14 84.48
N GLU A 115 -28.60 -43.76 85.65
CA GLU A 115 -28.08 -44.68 86.66
C GLU A 115 -28.16 -44.02 88.06
N ASP A 116 -28.99 -44.58 88.93
CA ASP A 116 -29.29 -44.08 90.29
C ASP A 116 -28.17 -44.39 91.30
N ILE A 117 -27.91 -43.49 92.26
CA ILE A 117 -27.39 -43.84 93.60
C ILE A 117 -28.09 -42.98 94.68
N GLU A 118 -28.43 -43.62 95.80
CA GLU A 118 -29.34 -43.10 96.84
C GLU A 118 -28.76 -42.13 97.89
N ASN A 119 -29.69 -41.39 98.53
CA ASN A 119 -29.75 -40.99 99.94
C ASN A 119 -28.71 -40.01 100.55
N GLY A 120 -29.24 -38.87 101.04
CA GLY A 120 -29.12 -38.56 102.47
C GLY A 120 -28.60 -37.17 102.90
N GLN A 121 -29.54 -36.26 103.22
CA GLN A 121 -29.41 -35.15 104.20
C GLN A 121 -28.33 -34.05 103.99
N MET A 122 -28.70 -32.95 103.30
CA MET A 122 -28.52 -31.55 103.76
C MET A 122 -29.07 -30.57 102.70
N GLU A 123 -30.33 -30.14 102.82
CA GLU A 123 -31.05 -29.48 101.72
C GLU A 123 -30.73 -27.97 101.51
N ASP A 124 -30.07 -27.30 102.46
CA ASP A 124 -29.89 -25.82 102.44
C ASP A 124 -28.62 -25.33 101.68
N GLU A 125 -27.55 -26.12 101.59
CA GLU A 125 -26.36 -25.76 100.81
C GLU A 125 -26.49 -26.10 99.32
N PHE A 126 -27.25 -27.16 99.00
CA PHE A 126 -27.49 -27.59 97.63
C PHE A 126 -28.32 -26.58 96.83
N HIS A 127 -29.31 -25.90 97.43
CA HIS A 127 -30.06 -24.88 96.70
C HIS A 127 -29.21 -23.65 96.35
N ASN A 128 -28.33 -23.19 97.26
CA ASN A 128 -27.41 -22.10 96.95
C ASN A 128 -26.38 -22.46 95.86
N THR A 129 -25.86 -23.69 95.85
CA THR A 129 -24.95 -24.15 94.79
C THR A 129 -25.66 -24.44 93.47
N ILE A 130 -26.87 -25.01 93.50
CA ILE A 130 -27.68 -25.25 92.29
C ILE A 130 -28.14 -23.93 91.66
N ASP A 131 -28.58 -22.95 92.45
CA ASP A 131 -28.99 -21.65 91.91
C ASP A 131 -27.78 -20.80 91.48
N GLY A 132 -26.63 -20.94 92.15
CA GLY A 132 -25.35 -20.43 91.66
C GLY A 132 -24.96 -21.03 90.29
N LEU A 133 -25.01 -22.36 90.15
CA LEU A 133 -24.73 -23.06 88.89
C LEU A 133 -25.77 -22.77 87.80
N LYS A 134 -27.04 -22.58 88.14
CA LYS A 134 -28.07 -22.10 87.18
C LYS A 134 -27.78 -20.67 86.73
N HIS A 135 -27.32 -19.80 87.63
CA HIS A 135 -26.97 -18.44 87.27
C HIS A 135 -25.70 -18.40 86.39
N GLU A 136 -24.66 -19.19 86.71
CA GLU A 136 -23.50 -19.39 85.84
C GLU A 136 -23.90 -19.98 84.48
N LEU A 137 -24.78 -20.99 84.43
CA LEU A 137 -25.28 -21.56 83.17
C LEU A 137 -26.07 -20.53 82.35
N ALA A 138 -26.85 -19.67 83.01
CA ALA A 138 -27.59 -18.59 82.36
C ALA A 138 -26.63 -17.51 81.82
N MET A 139 -25.62 -17.11 82.60
CA MET A 139 -24.57 -16.19 82.18
C MET A 139 -23.75 -16.75 81.01
N ALA A 140 -23.32 -18.02 81.09
CA ALA A 140 -22.61 -18.70 80.00
C ALA A 140 -23.47 -18.85 78.74
N ARG A 141 -24.79 -19.05 78.86
CA ARG A 141 -25.72 -19.03 77.72
C ARG A 141 -25.85 -17.65 77.09
N ILE A 142 -25.86 -16.58 77.88
CA ILE A 142 -25.84 -15.20 77.39
C ILE A 142 -24.50 -14.92 76.69
N GLU A 143 -23.37 -15.30 77.30
CA GLU A 143 -22.04 -15.14 76.70
C GLU A 143 -21.89 -15.93 75.40
N VAL A 144 -22.40 -17.17 75.33
CA VAL A 144 -22.45 -17.96 74.08
C VAL A 144 -23.34 -17.30 73.03
N ALA A 145 -24.47 -16.69 73.42
CA ALA A 145 -25.32 -15.94 72.49
C ALA A 145 -24.63 -14.68 71.96
N GLU A 146 -23.96 -13.91 72.82
CA GLU A 146 -23.16 -12.73 72.43
C GLU A 146 -21.98 -13.12 71.54
N LEU A 147 -21.26 -14.20 71.86
CA LEU A 147 -20.17 -14.73 71.04
C LEU A 147 -20.67 -15.22 69.68
N ASN A 148 -21.82 -15.89 69.61
CA ASN A 148 -22.42 -16.30 68.34
C ASN A 148 -22.86 -15.10 67.50
N LEU A 149 -23.49 -14.08 68.10
CA LEU A 149 -23.91 -12.85 67.40
C LEU A 149 -22.68 -12.05 66.89
N LYS A 150 -21.59 -12.07 67.66
CA LYS A 150 -20.29 -11.53 67.22
C LYS A 150 -19.68 -12.39 66.11
N LEU A 151 -19.80 -13.71 66.16
CA LEU A 151 -19.32 -14.62 65.12
C LEU A 151 -20.05 -14.37 63.80
N THR A 152 -21.38 -14.27 63.81
CA THR A 152 -22.19 -13.96 62.62
C THR A 152 -21.85 -12.58 62.06
N SER A 153 -21.74 -11.55 62.91
CA SER A 153 -21.29 -10.21 62.49
C SER A 153 -19.90 -10.25 61.84
N THR A 154 -18.91 -10.96 62.42
CA THR A 154 -17.59 -11.11 61.78
C THR A 154 -17.61 -11.97 60.51
N HIS A 155 -18.60 -12.85 60.35
CA HIS A 155 -18.77 -13.64 59.14
C HIS A 155 -19.34 -12.80 58.00
N GLU A 156 -20.36 -11.97 58.28
CA GLU A 156 -20.94 -10.99 57.35
C GLU A 156 -19.88 -9.96 56.92
N GLU A 157 -19.11 -9.39 57.86
CA GLU A 157 -17.99 -8.50 57.55
C GLU A 157 -16.93 -9.17 56.66
N LYS A 158 -16.61 -10.44 56.90
CA LYS A 158 -15.69 -11.23 56.07
C LYS A 158 -16.25 -11.46 54.66
N GLU A 159 -17.55 -11.68 54.53
CA GLU A 159 -18.22 -11.98 53.26
C GLU A 159 -18.39 -10.72 52.38
N ASP A 160 -18.73 -9.58 53.00
CA ASP A 160 -18.67 -8.25 52.38
C ASP A 160 -17.24 -7.88 51.96
N LEU A 161 -16.24 -8.12 52.82
CA LEU A 161 -14.83 -7.90 52.47
C LEU A 161 -14.36 -8.81 51.32
N ASN A 162 -14.80 -10.07 51.29
CA ASN A 162 -14.51 -11.00 50.19
C ASN A 162 -15.16 -10.54 48.88
N SER A 163 -16.41 -10.07 48.93
CA SER A 163 -17.11 -9.51 47.77
C SER A 163 -16.39 -8.26 47.23
N LYS A 164 -15.92 -7.38 48.12
CA LYS A 164 -15.10 -6.21 47.78
C LYS A 164 -13.73 -6.61 47.19
N TYR A 165 -13.11 -7.67 47.70
CA TYR A 165 -11.85 -8.20 47.17
C TYR A 165 -12.01 -8.77 45.75
N VAL A 166 -13.05 -9.57 45.50
CA VAL A 166 -13.35 -10.10 44.16
C VAL A 166 -13.66 -8.96 43.18
N ALA A 167 -14.44 -7.96 43.59
CA ALA A 167 -14.72 -6.78 42.78
C ALA A 167 -13.44 -5.95 42.47
N ALA A 168 -12.49 -5.88 43.40
CA ALA A 168 -11.19 -5.25 43.16
C ALA A 168 -10.33 -6.05 42.17
N LEU A 169 -10.33 -7.38 42.24
CA LEU A 169 -9.63 -8.24 41.28
C LEU A 169 -10.17 -8.08 39.86
N SER A 170 -11.49 -8.02 39.66
CA SER A 170 -12.07 -7.76 38.33
C SER A 170 -11.61 -6.42 37.76
N LYS A 171 -11.57 -5.36 38.58
CA LYS A 171 -11.09 -4.03 38.15
C LYS A 171 -9.60 -4.01 37.81
N ILE A 172 -8.78 -4.78 38.53
CA ILE A 172 -7.36 -4.95 38.18
C ILE A 172 -7.24 -5.66 36.82
N HIS A 173 -8.02 -6.72 36.59
CA HIS A 173 -8.00 -7.43 35.31
C HIS A 173 -8.46 -6.56 34.12
N GLU A 174 -9.48 -5.71 34.30
CA GLU A 174 -9.86 -4.71 33.30
C GLU A 174 -8.75 -3.69 33.04
N ALA A 175 -8.09 -3.19 34.09
CA ALA A 175 -6.97 -2.25 33.95
C ALA A 175 -5.75 -2.89 33.26
N ASP A 176 -5.45 -4.16 33.55
CA ASP A 176 -4.39 -4.92 32.90
C ASP A 176 -4.69 -5.14 31.41
N LYS A 177 -5.97 -5.40 31.06
CA LYS A 177 -6.40 -5.50 29.67
C LYS A 177 -6.22 -4.16 28.94
N ILE A 178 -6.68 -3.05 29.53
CA ILE A 178 -6.51 -1.71 28.96
C ILE A 178 -5.02 -1.36 28.77
N ASN A 179 -4.16 -1.71 29.73
CA ASN A 179 -2.71 -1.54 29.59
C ASN A 179 -2.11 -2.37 28.45
N LEU A 180 -2.62 -3.59 28.22
CA LEU A 180 -2.18 -4.43 27.11
C LEU A 180 -2.59 -3.82 25.76
N ASP A 181 -3.85 -3.41 25.63
CA ASP A 181 -4.39 -2.79 24.42
C ASP A 181 -3.62 -1.48 24.09
N LEU A 182 -3.40 -0.61 25.09
CA LEU A 182 -2.59 0.62 24.96
C LEU A 182 -1.12 0.34 24.59
N LYS A 183 -0.54 -0.77 25.07
CA LYS A 183 0.82 -1.18 24.70
C LYS A 183 0.88 -1.59 23.23
N THR A 184 -0.10 -2.36 22.75
CA THR A 184 -0.16 -2.75 21.33
C THR A 184 -0.39 -1.56 20.41
N ASP A 185 -1.22 -0.59 20.82
CA ASP A 185 -1.40 0.67 20.08
C ASP A 185 -0.11 1.50 20.05
N GLY A 186 0.62 1.57 21.18
CA GLY A 186 1.92 2.24 21.26
C GLY A 186 2.98 1.60 20.37
N GLU A 187 3.02 0.26 20.29
CA GLU A 187 3.91 -0.48 19.39
C GLU A 187 3.53 -0.24 17.91
N ALA A 188 2.24 -0.24 17.58
CA ALA A 188 1.75 0.04 16.22
C ALA A 188 2.06 1.49 15.77
N LEU A 189 1.86 2.48 16.64
CA LEU A 189 2.25 3.88 16.41
C LEU A 189 3.77 4.03 16.27
N GLY A 190 4.56 3.28 17.05
CA GLY A 190 6.02 3.22 16.90
C GLY A 190 6.43 2.76 15.50
N ILE A 191 5.87 1.64 15.03
CA ILE A 191 6.10 1.12 13.67
C ILE A 191 5.68 2.13 12.59
N GLN A 192 4.53 2.79 12.75
CA GLN A 192 4.07 3.81 11.81
C GLN A 192 5.01 5.02 11.77
N THR A 193 5.49 5.46 12.94
CA THR A 193 6.43 6.58 13.07
C THR A 193 7.76 6.24 12.40
N SER A 194 8.29 5.02 12.59
CA SER A 194 9.50 4.56 11.90
C SER A 194 9.33 4.48 10.38
N LYS A 195 8.15 4.07 9.87
CA LYS A 195 7.86 4.09 8.43
C LYS A 195 7.86 5.51 7.86
N LEU A 196 7.17 6.44 8.52
CA LEU A 196 7.09 7.84 8.10
C LEU A 196 8.44 8.58 8.17
N LEU A 197 9.35 8.13 9.05
CA LEU A 197 10.73 8.62 9.10
C LEU A 197 11.51 8.21 7.84
N VAL A 198 11.47 6.92 7.48
CA VAL A 198 12.12 6.40 6.27
C VAL A 198 11.55 7.06 5.00
N GLU A 199 10.23 7.23 4.93
CA GLU A 199 9.57 7.92 3.81
C GLU A 199 9.98 9.40 3.71
N ASN A 200 10.17 10.10 4.85
CA ASN A 200 10.73 11.45 4.86
C ASN A 200 12.18 11.49 4.35
N ASP A 201 13.01 10.54 4.75
CA ASP A 201 14.41 10.48 4.30
C ASP A 201 14.51 10.18 2.79
N GLU A 202 13.65 9.29 2.25
CA GLU A 202 13.53 9.07 0.80
C GLU A 202 13.03 10.32 0.06
N LEU A 203 11.98 10.99 0.56
CA LEU A 203 11.47 12.23 -0.04
C LEU A 203 12.52 13.36 -0.01
N LYS A 204 13.31 13.43 1.06
CA LYS A 204 14.43 14.39 1.19
C LYS A 204 15.54 14.09 0.18
N GLN A 205 15.90 12.82 -0.04
CA GLN A 205 16.83 12.45 -1.10
C GLN A 205 16.29 12.78 -2.50
N GLN A 206 14.99 12.55 -2.76
CA GLN A 206 14.36 12.94 -4.02
C GLN A 206 14.35 14.46 -4.22
N LEU A 207 14.16 15.25 -3.16
CA LEU A 207 14.23 16.70 -3.20
C LEU A 207 15.65 17.18 -3.57
N ASP A 208 16.69 16.62 -2.94
CA ASP A 208 18.09 16.95 -3.25
C ASP A 208 18.48 16.55 -4.69
N ILE A 209 17.99 15.42 -5.19
CA ILE A 209 18.17 15.01 -6.59
C ILE A 209 17.44 15.98 -7.53
N THR A 210 16.22 16.37 -7.20
CA THR A 210 15.42 17.32 -8.00
C THR A 210 16.10 18.69 -8.07
N GLY A 211 16.61 19.21 -6.95
CA GLY A 211 17.34 20.47 -6.91
C GLY A 211 18.64 20.44 -7.73
N LYS A 212 19.35 19.30 -7.77
CA LYS A 212 20.52 19.12 -8.66
C LYS A 212 20.12 19.13 -10.14
N ILE A 213 19.01 18.47 -10.50
CA ILE A 213 18.48 18.47 -11.88
C ILE A 213 18.04 19.88 -12.29
N GLU A 214 17.37 20.63 -11.41
CA GLU A 214 16.94 22.01 -11.65
C GLU A 214 18.13 22.96 -11.84
N ALA A 215 19.19 22.78 -11.06
CA ALA A 215 20.45 23.52 -11.24
C ALA A 215 21.14 23.19 -12.57
N GLU A 216 21.22 21.91 -12.96
CA GLU A 216 21.73 21.51 -14.28
C GLU A 216 20.91 22.07 -15.45
N GLN A 217 19.58 22.05 -15.34
CA GLN A 217 18.69 22.60 -16.36
C GLN A 217 18.83 24.12 -16.46
N SER A 218 18.95 24.81 -15.33
CA SER A 218 19.21 26.25 -15.29
C SER A 218 20.54 26.63 -15.96
N GLN A 219 21.60 25.85 -15.70
CA GLN A 219 22.90 26.04 -16.36
C GLN A 219 22.83 25.79 -17.87
N LYS A 220 22.20 24.69 -18.31
CA LYS A 220 21.99 24.38 -19.74
C LYS A 220 21.16 25.46 -20.45
N LEU A 221 20.16 26.03 -19.77
CA LEU A 221 19.37 27.15 -20.31
C LEU A 221 20.22 28.41 -20.49
N GLU A 222 21.08 28.72 -19.54
CA GLU A 222 21.96 29.90 -19.58
C GLU A 222 23.04 29.77 -20.66
N ASP A 223 23.63 28.59 -20.83
CA ASP A 223 24.59 28.35 -21.92
C ASP A 223 23.92 28.35 -23.30
N SER A 224 22.67 27.87 -23.40
CA SER A 224 21.85 28.01 -24.61
C SER A 224 21.54 29.47 -24.97
N LYS A 225 21.29 30.34 -23.97
CA LYS A 225 21.17 31.80 -24.21
C LYS A 225 22.46 32.38 -24.77
N LYS A 226 23.62 32.09 -24.16
CA LYS A 226 24.93 32.58 -24.65
C LYS A 226 25.19 32.16 -26.10
N ILE A 227 24.84 30.92 -26.48
CA ILE A 227 24.93 30.46 -27.87
C ILE A 227 23.98 31.28 -28.78
N THR A 228 22.74 31.50 -28.33
CA THR A 228 21.73 32.28 -29.08
C THR A 228 22.15 33.74 -29.27
N ASP A 229 22.72 34.37 -28.24
CA ASP A 229 23.21 35.75 -28.30
C ASP A 229 24.48 35.84 -29.16
N GLY A 230 25.38 34.86 -29.09
CA GLY A 230 26.53 34.75 -30.00
C GLY A 230 26.12 34.57 -31.47
N MET A 231 25.11 33.74 -31.74
CA MET A 231 24.51 33.61 -33.07
C MET A 231 23.88 34.91 -33.54
N ARG A 232 23.21 35.67 -32.66
CA ARG A 232 22.64 36.98 -33.01
C ARG A 232 23.74 37.96 -33.45
N ILE A 233 24.80 38.09 -32.67
CA ILE A 233 25.95 38.96 -33.00
C ILE A 233 26.55 38.58 -34.37
N MET A 234 26.68 37.28 -34.65
CA MET A 234 27.17 36.80 -35.95
C MET A 234 26.21 37.09 -37.10
N VAL A 235 24.89 37.02 -36.87
CA VAL A 235 23.88 37.42 -37.87
C VAL A 235 23.93 38.92 -38.14
N ASP A 236 24.02 39.74 -37.09
CA ASP A 236 24.15 41.20 -37.22
C ASP A 236 25.43 41.56 -38.01
N GLN A 237 26.57 40.93 -37.70
CA GLN A 237 27.82 41.07 -38.45
C GLN A 237 27.69 40.65 -39.93
N LEU A 238 27.06 39.51 -40.21
CA LEU A 238 26.82 39.05 -41.58
C LEU A 238 25.83 39.95 -42.34
N GLN A 239 24.92 40.64 -41.66
CA GLN A 239 24.06 41.65 -42.28
C GLN A 239 24.84 42.92 -42.62
N ASP A 240 25.70 43.40 -41.73
CA ASP A 240 26.59 44.53 -41.99
C ASP A 240 27.57 44.22 -43.15
N GLU A 241 28.19 43.03 -43.17
CA GLU A 241 29.06 42.59 -44.28
C GLU A 241 28.31 42.47 -45.62
N ASN A 242 27.07 41.96 -45.61
CA ASN A 242 26.24 41.94 -46.83
C ASN A 242 25.86 43.36 -47.28
N PHE A 243 25.66 44.29 -46.35
CA PHE A 243 25.38 45.68 -46.69
C PHE A 243 26.59 46.34 -47.35
N THR A 244 27.79 46.21 -46.77
CA THR A 244 29.02 46.77 -47.36
C THR A 244 29.37 46.13 -48.71
N LEU A 245 29.23 44.80 -48.84
CA LEU A 245 29.42 44.12 -50.13
C LEU A 245 28.36 44.53 -51.17
N GLY A 246 27.16 44.90 -50.73
CA GLY A 246 26.12 45.48 -51.59
C GLY A 246 26.51 46.86 -52.13
N GLU A 247 27.02 47.75 -51.26
CA GLU A 247 27.53 49.06 -51.67
C GLU A 247 28.75 48.95 -52.60
N GLU A 248 29.69 48.05 -52.32
CA GLU A 248 30.83 47.75 -53.20
C GLU A 248 30.38 47.22 -54.57
N LEU A 249 29.40 46.31 -54.60
CA LEU A 249 28.86 45.77 -55.85
C LEU A 249 28.15 46.85 -56.68
N GLU A 250 27.41 47.76 -56.05
CA GLU A 250 26.77 48.89 -56.73
C GLU A 250 27.82 49.88 -57.28
N ALA A 251 28.89 50.15 -56.52
CA ALA A 251 30.03 50.96 -56.98
C ALA A 251 30.74 50.33 -58.19
N VAL A 252 31.11 49.05 -58.12
CA VAL A 252 31.74 48.31 -59.24
C VAL A 252 30.81 48.22 -60.45
N THR A 253 29.49 48.11 -60.24
CA THR A 253 28.50 48.16 -61.33
C THR A 253 28.47 49.55 -61.99
N GLY A 254 28.61 50.62 -61.20
CA GLY A 254 28.79 51.99 -61.68
C GLY A 254 30.06 52.16 -62.52
N GLU A 255 31.21 51.67 -62.02
CA GLU A 255 32.49 51.70 -62.73
C GLU A 255 32.45 50.91 -64.04
N LEU A 256 31.86 49.71 -64.04
CA LEU A 256 31.65 48.91 -65.26
C LEU A 256 30.77 49.64 -66.28
N SER A 257 29.77 50.40 -65.83
CA SER A 257 28.94 51.22 -66.72
C SER A 257 29.75 52.34 -67.39
N ILE A 258 30.64 53.00 -66.64
CA ILE A 258 31.56 54.02 -67.16
C ILE A 258 32.57 53.41 -68.15
N LEU A 259 33.22 52.31 -67.78
CA LEU A 259 34.17 51.59 -68.64
C LEU A 259 33.51 51.10 -69.93
N LYS A 260 32.26 50.62 -69.85
CA LYS A 260 31.49 50.22 -71.03
C LYS A 260 31.22 51.38 -71.98
N GLN A 261 30.86 52.56 -71.46
CA GLN A 261 30.69 53.77 -72.28
C GLN A 261 32.02 54.23 -72.92
N GLN A 262 33.13 54.12 -72.17
CA GLN A 262 34.47 54.43 -72.70
C GLN A 262 34.89 53.46 -73.81
N LEU A 263 34.62 52.16 -73.65
CA LEU A 263 34.87 51.14 -74.67
C LEU A 263 34.03 51.38 -75.93
N GLU A 264 32.74 51.63 -75.80
CA GLU A 264 31.86 51.93 -76.94
C GLU A 264 32.32 53.19 -77.70
N HIS A 265 32.78 54.22 -76.98
CA HIS A 265 33.41 55.40 -77.60
C HIS A 265 34.74 55.07 -78.28
N ALA A 266 35.58 54.20 -77.71
CA ALA A 266 36.83 53.77 -78.34
C ALA A 266 36.58 52.95 -79.62
N GLU A 267 35.62 52.03 -79.61
CA GLU A 267 35.18 51.28 -80.80
C GLU A 267 34.65 52.21 -81.90
N GLN A 268 33.92 53.28 -81.53
CA GLN A 268 33.48 54.32 -82.46
C GLN A 268 34.66 55.16 -83.01
N GLN A 269 35.74 55.35 -82.24
CA GLN A 269 36.96 55.98 -82.75
C GLN A 269 37.75 55.05 -83.68
N ASP A 270 37.91 53.77 -83.33
CA ASP A 270 38.63 52.79 -84.15
C ASP A 270 37.93 52.54 -85.49
N THR A 271 36.60 52.43 -85.50
CA THR A 271 35.84 52.31 -86.77
C THR A 271 36.02 53.55 -87.65
N LYS A 272 36.08 54.76 -87.07
CA LYS A 272 36.37 56.00 -87.80
C LYS A 272 37.82 56.08 -88.30
N ILE A 273 38.79 55.64 -87.51
CA ILE A 273 40.21 55.57 -87.90
C ILE A 273 40.40 54.55 -89.02
N SER A 274 39.77 53.38 -88.92
CA SER A 274 39.81 52.33 -89.95
C SER A 274 39.21 52.80 -91.28
N GLN A 275 38.09 53.54 -91.25
CA GLN A 275 37.53 54.18 -92.45
C GLN A 275 38.48 55.21 -93.06
N ASN A 276 39.09 56.08 -92.25
CA ASN A 276 40.07 57.05 -92.72
C ASN A 276 41.33 56.38 -93.31
N LEU A 277 41.82 55.30 -92.69
CA LEU A 277 42.96 54.52 -93.18
C LEU A 277 42.64 53.94 -94.56
N LYS A 278 41.47 53.33 -94.75
CA LYS A 278 41.03 52.77 -96.04
C LYS A 278 40.96 53.84 -97.14
N VAL A 279 40.48 55.04 -96.83
CA VAL A 279 40.49 56.18 -97.77
C VAL A 279 41.95 56.56 -98.13
N ALA A 280 42.85 56.64 -97.15
CA ALA A 280 44.26 56.94 -97.38
C ALA A 280 44.98 55.84 -98.18
N GLU A 281 44.63 54.56 -97.99
CA GLU A 281 45.13 53.43 -98.79
C GLU A 281 44.65 53.51 -100.25
N GLU A 282 43.36 53.82 -100.48
CA GLU A 282 42.80 54.03 -101.81
C GLU A 282 43.43 55.24 -102.52
N GLU A 283 43.69 56.34 -101.80
CA GLU A 283 44.45 57.49 -102.30
C GLU A 283 45.91 57.12 -102.63
N ASN A 284 46.58 56.30 -101.80
CA ASN A 284 47.98 55.93 -102.00
C ASN A 284 48.16 54.99 -103.20
N GLU A 285 47.28 53.99 -103.40
CA GLU A 285 47.29 53.17 -104.63
C GLU A 285 46.96 54.01 -105.88
N SER A 286 46.07 55.01 -105.76
CA SER A 286 45.82 55.99 -106.83
C SER A 286 47.07 56.83 -107.17
N LEU A 287 47.80 57.31 -106.15
CA LEU A 287 49.06 58.05 -106.33
C LEU A 287 50.17 57.16 -106.90
N LYS A 288 50.29 55.90 -106.46
CA LYS A 288 51.25 54.91 -106.95
C LYS A 288 51.00 54.54 -108.41
N SER A 289 49.74 54.45 -108.83
CA SER A 289 49.35 54.29 -110.23
C SER A 289 49.80 55.49 -111.08
N LYS A 290 49.52 56.72 -110.62
CA LYS A 290 49.99 57.96 -111.26
C LYS A 290 51.52 58.06 -111.30
N LEU A 291 52.22 57.68 -110.24
CA LEU A 291 53.69 57.66 -110.18
C LEU A 291 54.26 56.68 -111.21
N SER A 292 53.63 55.51 -111.36
CA SER A 292 54.01 54.51 -112.37
C SER A 292 53.83 55.05 -113.79
N GLN A 293 52.72 55.75 -114.07
CA GLN A 293 52.51 56.44 -115.34
C GLN A 293 53.58 57.51 -115.61
N VAL A 294 53.83 58.40 -114.65
CA VAL A 294 54.85 59.46 -114.80
C VAL A 294 56.24 58.87 -114.99
N THR A 295 56.57 57.76 -114.30
CA THR A 295 57.85 57.05 -114.47
C THR A 295 58.00 56.54 -115.91
N TYR A 296 56.95 55.96 -116.49
CA TYR A 296 56.94 55.52 -117.89
C TYR A 296 57.11 56.69 -118.87
N GLU A 297 56.42 57.81 -118.64
CA GLU A 297 56.54 59.03 -119.46
C GLU A 297 57.96 59.63 -119.39
N VAL A 298 58.56 59.68 -118.19
CA VAL A 298 59.95 60.12 -117.98
C VAL A 298 60.93 59.18 -118.68
N GLN A 299 60.71 57.87 -118.63
CA GLN A 299 61.60 56.90 -119.30
C GLN A 299 61.49 56.99 -120.82
N LEU A 300 60.30 57.24 -121.37
CA LEU A 300 60.10 57.54 -122.79
C LEU A 300 60.83 58.82 -123.21
N ALA A 301 60.73 59.89 -122.40
CA ALA A 301 61.45 61.13 -122.63
C ALA A 301 62.97 60.96 -122.54
N HIS A 302 63.47 60.14 -121.60
CA HIS A 302 64.89 59.82 -121.47
C HIS A 302 65.42 59.07 -122.71
N ASN A 303 64.68 58.08 -123.21
CA ASN A 303 65.03 57.39 -124.46
C ASN A 303 65.11 58.38 -125.64
N ARG A 304 64.16 59.32 -125.74
CA ARG A 304 64.21 60.35 -126.80
C ARG A 304 65.37 61.33 -126.65
N ILE A 305 65.80 61.63 -125.41
CA ILE A 305 67.02 62.42 -125.17
C ILE A 305 68.26 61.65 -125.65
N GLN A 306 68.38 60.35 -125.33
CA GLN A 306 69.50 59.52 -125.82
C GLN A 306 69.55 59.44 -127.35
N GLU A 307 68.40 59.34 -128.03
CA GLU A 307 68.34 59.44 -129.50
C GLU A 307 68.86 60.78 -130.01
N LEU A 308 68.43 61.90 -129.41
CA LEU A 308 68.89 63.25 -129.78
C LEU A 308 70.38 63.47 -129.48
N GLU A 309 70.92 62.87 -128.41
CA GLU A 309 72.36 62.86 -128.12
C GLU A 309 73.14 62.07 -129.19
N ALA A 310 72.63 60.92 -129.63
CA ALA A 310 73.23 60.15 -130.72
C ALA A 310 73.16 60.90 -132.07
N GLU A 311 72.03 61.53 -132.40
CA GLU A 311 71.87 62.44 -133.55
C GLU A 311 72.91 63.60 -133.49
N SER A 312 73.12 64.17 -132.30
CA SER A 312 74.10 65.24 -132.05
C SER A 312 75.56 64.78 -132.22
N ILE A 313 75.89 63.57 -131.76
CA ILE A 313 77.22 62.97 -131.96
C ILE A 313 77.50 62.74 -133.45
N GLN A 314 76.53 62.20 -134.21
CA GLN A 314 76.67 62.00 -135.66
C GLN A 314 76.88 63.34 -136.40
N LEU A 315 76.13 64.39 -136.02
CA LEU A 315 76.32 65.73 -136.57
C LEU A 315 77.70 66.32 -136.24
N LYS A 316 78.24 66.02 -135.05
CA LYS A 316 79.60 66.42 -134.65
C LYS A 316 80.67 65.72 -135.49
N GLU A 317 80.56 64.40 -135.69
CA GLU A 317 81.49 63.65 -136.56
C GLU A 317 81.47 64.19 -138.00
N PHE A 318 80.29 64.48 -138.55
CA PHE A 318 80.15 65.13 -139.87
C PHE A 318 80.83 66.51 -139.94
N LEU A 319 80.79 67.30 -138.87
CA LEU A 319 81.50 68.59 -138.79
C LEU A 319 83.02 68.40 -138.69
N ASP A 320 83.50 67.41 -137.93
CA ASP A 320 84.91 67.10 -137.79
C ASP A 320 85.51 66.57 -139.13
N ASP A 321 84.77 65.76 -139.89
CA ASP A 321 85.20 65.31 -141.23
C ASP A 321 85.27 66.49 -142.23
N ARG A 322 84.28 67.38 -142.22
CA ARG A 322 84.34 68.66 -142.96
C ARG A 322 85.54 69.51 -142.55
N TYR A 323 85.95 69.49 -141.29
CA TYR A 323 87.11 70.23 -140.80
C TYR A 323 88.45 69.60 -141.28
N ARG A 324 88.52 68.26 -141.38
CA ARG A 324 89.65 67.55 -142.01
C ARG A 324 89.72 67.85 -143.51
N GLU A 325 88.59 67.90 -144.20
CA GLU A 325 88.51 68.23 -145.64
C GLU A 325 88.99 69.66 -145.90
N ALA A 326 88.59 70.63 -145.06
CA ALA A 326 89.11 72.00 -145.10
C ALA A 326 90.62 72.07 -144.83
N SER A 327 91.14 71.28 -143.89
CA SER A 327 92.59 71.19 -143.60
C SER A 327 93.38 70.64 -144.79
N SER A 328 92.85 69.65 -145.51
CA SER A 328 93.42 69.11 -146.75
C SER A 328 93.50 70.16 -147.88
N LEU A 329 92.47 71.00 -148.01
CA LEU A 329 92.47 72.12 -148.96
C LEU A 329 93.52 73.19 -148.61
N ILE A 330 93.72 73.50 -147.33
CA ILE A 330 94.77 74.41 -146.87
C ILE A 330 96.17 73.84 -147.18
N GLN A 331 96.37 72.53 -146.97
CA GLN A 331 97.62 71.85 -147.29
C GLN A 331 97.93 71.87 -148.80
N LYS A 332 96.91 71.75 -149.67
CA LYS A 332 97.05 71.96 -151.12
C LYS A 332 97.44 73.40 -151.47
N HIS A 333 96.87 74.41 -150.80
CA HIS A 333 97.16 75.82 -151.10
C HIS A 333 98.58 76.25 -150.71
N ALA A 334 99.18 75.61 -149.70
CA ALA A 334 100.59 75.82 -149.33
C ALA A 334 101.57 75.24 -150.37
N GLY A 335 101.21 74.14 -151.05
CA GLY A 335 102.04 73.52 -152.08
C GLY A 335 102.33 74.46 -153.27
N TYR A 336 101.30 75.12 -153.79
CA TYR A 336 101.41 76.04 -154.92
C TYR A 336 102.25 77.30 -154.64
N GLN A 337 102.47 77.65 -153.37
CA GLN A 337 103.27 78.81 -152.99
C GLN A 337 104.78 78.50 -152.89
N ASN A 338 105.14 77.26 -152.56
CA ASN A 338 106.54 76.81 -152.48
C ASN A 338 107.15 76.47 -153.85
N GLU A 339 106.32 76.09 -154.82
CA GLU A 339 106.76 75.72 -156.18
C GLU A 339 107.22 76.94 -157.03
N SER A 340 106.72 78.15 -156.73
CA SER A 340 107.07 79.39 -157.43
C SER A 340 108.36 80.06 -156.93
N SER A 341 108.76 79.84 -155.67
CA SER A 341 109.97 80.45 -155.09
C SER A 341 111.25 79.65 -155.40
N SER A 342 111.11 78.34 -155.63
CA SER A 342 112.23 77.41 -155.74
C SER A 342 112.96 77.47 -157.09
N LYS A 343 112.35 78.07 -158.13
CA LYS A 343 112.92 78.15 -159.49
C LYS A 343 113.90 79.30 -159.73
N ILE A 344 114.02 80.25 -158.78
CA ILE A 344 114.87 81.46 -158.93
C ILE A 344 116.17 81.38 -158.12
N LYS A 345 116.25 80.52 -157.09
CA LYS A 345 117.51 80.27 -156.34
C LYS A 345 118.34 79.09 -156.86
N GLU A 346 117.95 78.51 -158.01
CA GLU A 346 118.62 77.35 -158.62
C GLU A 346 119.89 77.73 -159.44
N LEU A 347 120.21 79.03 -159.59
CA LEU A 347 121.35 79.53 -160.38
C LEU A 347 122.54 80.12 -159.59
N GLU A 348 122.45 80.28 -158.26
CA GLU A 348 123.55 80.87 -157.46
C GLU A 348 124.26 79.90 -156.50
N ALA A 349 123.90 78.60 -156.50
CA ALA A 349 124.52 77.57 -155.65
C ALA A 349 125.17 76.40 -156.41
N GLN A 350 125.44 76.55 -157.73
CA GLN A 350 126.19 75.56 -158.51
C GLN A 350 127.73 75.76 -158.45
N VAL A 351 128.29 75.98 -157.25
CA VAL A 351 129.74 75.80 -156.98
C VAL A 351 129.95 75.04 -155.67
N ALA A 352 129.34 73.85 -155.59
CA ALA A 352 129.60 72.84 -154.57
C ALA A 352 129.47 71.43 -155.19
N LYS A 353 130.53 70.99 -155.87
CA LYS A 353 130.75 69.65 -156.44
C LYS A 353 132.27 69.48 -156.61
N LEU A 354 132.96 68.39 -156.26
CA LEU A 354 132.63 66.98 -155.98
C LEU A 354 133.43 66.55 -154.71
N GLU A 355 132.89 65.84 -153.71
CA GLU A 355 132.51 64.39 -153.65
C GLU A 355 133.73 63.42 -153.66
N LEU A 356 133.75 62.24 -153.00
CA LEU A 356 133.12 61.65 -151.79
C LEU A 356 133.89 60.31 -151.45
N GLY A 357 133.38 59.39 -150.61
CA GLY A 357 134.05 58.12 -150.20
C GLY A 357 134.18 57.03 -151.30
N ILE A 358 134.60 55.77 -151.05
CA ILE A 358 134.15 54.76 -150.04
C ILE A 358 135.06 53.48 -150.03
N ASP A 359 135.17 52.79 -148.87
CA ASP A 359 135.53 51.36 -148.56
C ASP A 359 136.90 50.68 -148.90
N MET A 360 137.15 49.49 -148.31
CA MET A 360 138.45 48.84 -148.01
C MET A 360 138.94 47.71 -148.96
N GLU A 361 140.27 47.53 -149.10
CA GLU A 361 141.08 46.28 -148.87
C GLU A 361 142.56 46.37 -149.41
N ASP A 362 143.47 45.57 -148.83
CA ASP A 362 144.80 45.08 -149.31
C ASP A 362 146.15 45.89 -149.19
N LYS A 363 147.27 45.17 -149.45
CA LYS A 363 148.68 45.42 -148.99
C LYS A 363 149.66 46.02 -150.04
N ILE A 364 150.91 46.30 -149.58
CA ILE A 364 152.21 46.48 -150.31
C ILE A 364 152.50 47.95 -150.74
N LYS A 365 153.49 48.71 -150.20
CA LYS A 365 154.99 48.68 -150.17
C LYS A 365 155.68 49.40 -151.37
N ASN A 366 156.62 50.30 -151.05
CA ASN A 366 157.61 51.01 -151.93
C ASN A 366 157.06 52.23 -152.74
N GLY A 367 157.78 53.35 -152.98
CA GLY A 367 159.04 53.86 -152.43
C GLY A 367 159.84 54.79 -153.37
N THR A 368 160.32 55.95 -152.88
CA THR A 368 161.37 56.86 -153.48
C THR A 368 161.03 57.52 -154.83
N THR A 369 161.73 58.53 -155.39
CA THR A 369 163.05 59.19 -155.14
C THR A 369 162.88 60.73 -155.10
N GLU A 370 163.83 61.65 -154.83
CA GLU A 370 165.29 61.70 -154.58
C GLU A 370 165.55 63.06 -153.84
N ALA A 371 166.70 63.48 -153.31
CA ALA A 371 168.11 63.04 -153.20
C ALA A 371 168.66 63.59 -151.83
N ARG A 372 169.97 63.75 -151.49
CA ARG A 372 171.27 63.52 -152.13
C ARG A 372 172.37 63.31 -151.05
N GLU A 373 173.50 62.76 -151.47
CA GLU A 373 174.89 62.77 -150.96
C GLU A 373 175.23 63.34 -149.54
N LEU A 374 175.74 62.48 -148.63
CA LEU A 374 177.17 62.24 -148.25
C LEU A 374 177.69 63.21 -147.15
N GLY A 375 178.60 62.85 -146.24
CA GLY A 375 179.23 61.56 -145.97
C GLY A 375 180.33 61.71 -144.88
N GLU A 376 180.25 60.89 -143.84
CA GLU A 376 181.23 60.50 -142.79
C GLU A 376 182.38 61.43 -142.31
N LEU A 377 182.56 61.44 -140.98
CA LEU A 377 183.64 62.06 -140.18
C LEU A 377 183.62 63.61 -140.19
N GLN A 378 183.55 64.29 -139.04
CA GLN A 378 184.58 64.15 -138.01
C GLN A 378 184.05 64.34 -136.57
N ASN A 379 183.56 63.23 -136.00
CA ASN A 379 183.65 62.78 -134.61
C ASN A 379 184.01 63.80 -133.49
N LYS A 380 183.13 63.86 -132.47
CA LYS A 380 183.33 64.20 -131.02
C LYS A 380 182.52 65.35 -130.40
N ILE A 381 181.55 65.95 -131.10
CA ILE A 381 180.57 66.88 -130.46
C ILE A 381 179.19 66.19 -130.24
N SER A 382 178.93 65.09 -130.95
CA SER A 382 177.65 64.36 -131.03
C SER A 382 177.17 63.59 -129.77
N GLU A 383 177.73 63.80 -128.58
CA GLU A 383 177.36 63.01 -127.37
C GLU A 383 176.52 63.79 -126.34
N HIS A 384 176.57 65.13 -126.33
CA HIS A 384 175.97 65.92 -125.25
C HIS A 384 174.64 66.61 -125.58
N GLU A 385 174.28 66.82 -126.85
CA GLU A 385 172.98 67.43 -127.21
C GLU A 385 171.81 66.44 -127.23
N THR A 386 172.04 65.16 -127.53
CA THR A 386 170.98 64.13 -127.57
C THR A 386 170.30 63.93 -126.22
N LYS A 387 171.10 63.90 -125.13
CA LYS A 387 170.62 63.73 -123.75
C LYS A 387 169.71 64.86 -123.23
N CYS A 388 169.70 66.03 -123.88
CA CYS A 388 168.82 67.14 -123.49
C CYS A 388 167.41 67.05 -124.09
N LYS A 389 167.24 66.49 -125.30
CA LYS A 389 165.90 66.36 -125.92
C LYS A 389 165.09 65.20 -125.35
N GLU A 390 165.73 64.05 -125.07
CA GLU A 390 165.06 62.88 -124.46
C GLU A 390 164.42 63.20 -123.09
N ARG A 391 165.06 64.07 -122.29
CA ARG A 391 164.50 64.53 -121.01
C ARG A 391 163.26 65.42 -121.15
N GLN A 392 163.14 66.17 -122.25
CA GLN A 392 161.99 67.04 -122.51
C GLN A 392 160.74 66.21 -122.86
N GLU A 393 160.91 65.16 -123.68
CA GLU A 393 159.81 64.27 -124.09
C GLU A 393 159.30 63.41 -122.92
N LEU A 394 160.19 62.93 -122.04
CA LEU A 394 159.81 62.17 -120.83
C LEU A 394 158.97 62.98 -119.84
N LEU A 395 159.24 64.29 -119.67
CA LEU A 395 158.45 65.16 -118.79
C LEU A 395 157.01 65.34 -119.29
N SER A 396 156.83 65.50 -120.60
CA SER A 396 155.49 65.66 -121.19
C SER A 396 154.64 64.38 -121.06
N ALA A 397 155.26 63.20 -121.20
CA ALA A 397 154.59 61.91 -121.00
C ALA A 397 154.14 61.67 -119.54
N LEU A 398 154.84 62.24 -118.55
CA LEU A 398 154.46 62.12 -117.14
C LEU A 398 153.31 63.05 -116.75
N MET A 399 153.25 64.29 -117.29
CA MET A 399 152.11 65.19 -117.03
C MET A 399 150.78 64.57 -117.50
N LYS A 400 150.76 64.01 -118.72
CA LYS A 400 149.54 63.40 -119.28
C LYS A 400 149.00 62.25 -118.41
N LYS A 401 149.88 61.40 -117.86
CA LYS A 401 149.49 60.31 -116.96
C LYS A 401 148.92 60.78 -115.63
N LEU A 402 149.31 61.96 -115.13
CA LEU A 402 148.76 62.50 -113.89
C LEU A 402 147.32 62.99 -114.11
N GLU A 403 147.09 63.69 -115.23
CA GLU A 403 145.78 64.25 -115.60
C GLU A 403 144.75 63.16 -115.98
N ASP A 404 145.19 62.06 -116.59
CA ASP A 404 144.34 60.88 -116.83
C ASP A 404 143.86 60.23 -115.50
N ILE A 405 144.65 60.30 -114.41
CA ILE A 405 144.31 59.72 -113.09
C ILE A 405 143.37 60.64 -112.29
N ASP A 406 143.60 61.95 -112.30
CA ASP A 406 142.72 62.91 -111.60
C ASP A 406 141.31 62.90 -112.20
N ASN A 407 141.17 62.76 -113.53
CA ASN A 407 139.85 62.69 -114.18
C ASN A 407 139.09 61.38 -113.87
N ASP A 408 139.75 60.22 -113.79
CA ASP A 408 139.11 58.95 -113.41
C ASP A 408 138.66 58.97 -111.93
N SER A 409 139.51 59.49 -111.04
CA SER A 409 139.17 59.62 -109.62
C SER A 409 138.05 60.63 -109.34
N LEU A 410 138.02 61.78 -110.04
CA LEU A 410 136.88 62.72 -110.01
C LEU A 410 135.58 62.07 -110.50
N SER A 411 135.64 61.32 -111.60
CA SER A 411 134.47 60.61 -112.15
C SER A 411 133.91 59.59 -111.14
N LYS A 412 134.79 58.88 -110.43
CA LYS A 412 134.42 57.92 -109.38
C LYS A 412 133.84 58.59 -108.14
N ILE A 413 134.37 59.76 -107.74
CA ILE A 413 133.82 60.58 -106.65
C ILE A 413 132.42 61.10 -107.02
N ALA A 414 132.22 61.59 -108.25
CA ALA A 414 130.92 62.06 -108.72
C ALA A 414 129.86 60.94 -108.71
N TYR A 415 130.22 59.74 -109.18
CA TYR A 415 129.34 58.56 -109.13
C TYR A 415 128.96 58.15 -107.71
N LEU A 416 129.92 58.11 -106.78
CA LEU A 416 129.67 57.80 -105.36
C LEU A 416 128.81 58.89 -104.69
N THR A 417 129.05 60.16 -105.02
CA THR A 417 128.26 61.30 -104.51
C THR A 417 126.81 61.20 -104.97
N SER A 418 126.56 60.79 -106.23
CA SER A 418 125.22 60.54 -106.75
C SER A 418 124.52 59.37 -106.04
N GLN A 419 125.22 58.26 -105.77
CA GLN A 419 124.68 57.16 -104.95
C GLN A 419 124.35 57.60 -103.52
N ILE A 420 125.21 58.38 -102.88
CA ILE A 420 124.98 58.91 -101.53
C ILE A 420 123.73 59.79 -101.51
N HIS A 421 123.57 60.71 -102.47
CA HIS A 421 122.37 61.54 -102.56
C HIS A 421 121.09 60.71 -102.79
N LYS A 422 121.16 59.66 -103.62
CA LYS A 422 120.03 58.75 -103.80
C LYS A 422 119.66 58.05 -102.49
N LEU A 423 120.63 57.43 -101.80
CA LEU A 423 120.41 56.77 -100.51
C LEU A 423 119.91 57.73 -99.42
N LEU A 424 120.36 58.99 -99.42
CA LEU A 424 119.88 60.01 -98.50
C LEU A 424 118.41 60.38 -98.78
N SER A 425 118.03 60.47 -100.06
CA SER A 425 116.64 60.66 -100.49
C SER A 425 115.75 59.47 -100.10
N ASP A 426 116.20 58.25 -100.39
CA ASP A 426 115.51 57.00 -100.07
C ASP A 426 115.34 56.83 -98.54
N SER A 427 116.36 57.22 -97.75
CA SER A 427 116.27 57.23 -96.28
C SER A 427 115.29 58.28 -95.76
N SER A 428 115.15 59.41 -96.45
CA SER A 428 114.23 60.50 -96.05
C SER A 428 112.78 60.13 -96.33
N THR A 429 112.50 59.50 -97.48
CA THR A 429 111.16 59.01 -97.83
C THR A 429 110.72 57.84 -96.94
N LEU A 430 111.62 56.89 -96.63
CA LEU A 430 111.34 55.82 -95.68
C LEU A 430 111.07 56.35 -94.26
N HIS A 431 111.76 57.41 -93.82
CA HIS A 431 111.49 58.01 -92.52
C HIS A 431 110.11 58.69 -92.47
N ALA A 432 109.71 59.38 -93.54
CA ALA A 432 108.36 59.97 -93.65
C ALA A 432 107.26 58.89 -93.62
N GLN A 433 107.40 57.82 -94.41
CA GLN A 433 106.48 56.68 -94.39
C GLN A 433 106.40 56.02 -93.01
N LYS A 434 107.54 55.93 -92.29
CA LYS A 434 107.56 55.42 -90.92
C LYS A 434 106.72 56.29 -89.98
N ILE A 435 106.87 57.62 -90.03
CA ILE A 435 106.10 58.55 -89.19
C ILE A 435 104.60 58.42 -89.49
N GLU A 436 104.22 58.37 -90.77
CA GLU A 436 102.83 58.22 -91.20
C GLU A 436 102.20 56.91 -90.68
N LEU A 437 102.96 55.79 -90.71
CA LEU A 437 102.52 54.52 -90.13
C LEU A 437 102.43 54.57 -88.60
N GLU A 438 103.36 55.24 -87.92
CA GLU A 438 103.30 55.45 -86.46
C GLU A 438 102.06 56.27 -86.06
N GLU A 439 101.72 57.32 -86.82
CA GLU A 439 100.50 58.11 -86.61
C GLU A 439 99.22 57.31 -86.88
N GLN A 440 99.17 56.52 -87.96
CA GLN A 440 98.04 55.62 -88.25
C GLN A 440 97.85 54.56 -87.15
N ILE A 441 98.93 53.97 -86.63
CA ILE A 441 98.88 53.02 -85.51
C ILE A 441 98.32 53.69 -84.25
N ILE A 442 98.74 54.92 -83.93
CA ILE A 442 98.21 55.67 -82.78
C ILE A 442 96.73 55.98 -82.97
N PHE A 443 96.30 56.41 -84.17
CA PHE A 443 94.90 56.68 -84.47
C PHE A 443 94.03 55.43 -84.29
N ILE A 444 94.39 54.32 -84.95
CA ILE A 444 93.67 53.04 -84.85
C ILE A 444 93.67 52.51 -83.41
N SER A 445 94.78 52.64 -82.68
CA SER A 445 94.88 52.21 -81.28
C SER A 445 93.97 53.02 -80.36
N ASN A 446 93.81 54.33 -80.60
CA ASN A 446 92.91 55.18 -79.82
C ASN A 446 91.45 54.86 -80.15
N GLU A 447 91.10 54.73 -81.42
CA GLU A 447 89.76 54.35 -81.87
C GLU A 447 89.35 52.98 -81.30
N ALA A 448 90.23 51.98 -81.36
CA ALA A 448 90.01 50.67 -80.75
C ALA A 448 89.86 50.74 -79.22
N SER A 449 90.65 51.58 -78.54
CA SER A 449 90.51 51.85 -77.10
C SER A 449 89.13 52.41 -76.77
N ASP A 450 88.64 53.37 -77.54
CA ASP A 450 87.37 54.04 -77.26
C ASP A 450 86.16 53.16 -77.61
N GLN A 451 86.25 52.35 -78.67
CA GLN A 451 85.29 51.26 -78.93
C GLN A 451 85.27 50.25 -77.77
N VAL A 452 86.43 49.81 -77.27
CA VAL A 452 86.52 48.89 -76.11
C VAL A 452 85.92 49.51 -74.86
N LYS A 453 86.15 50.80 -74.58
CA LYS A 453 85.50 51.50 -73.45
C LYS A 453 83.98 51.53 -73.61
N SER A 454 83.48 51.89 -74.80
CA SER A 454 82.04 51.93 -75.09
C SER A 454 81.39 50.57 -74.84
N VAL A 455 81.96 49.50 -75.40
CA VAL A 455 81.47 48.11 -75.20
C VAL A 455 81.60 47.67 -73.74
N THR A 456 82.66 48.10 -73.03
CA THR A 456 82.85 47.79 -71.61
C THR A 456 81.80 48.48 -70.73
N ASP A 457 81.46 49.73 -71.01
CA ASP A 457 80.46 50.48 -70.25
C ASP A 457 79.02 50.06 -70.60
N GLU A 458 78.78 49.61 -71.83
CA GLU A 458 77.55 48.91 -72.21
C GLU A 458 77.42 47.55 -71.49
N ALA A 459 78.48 46.75 -71.45
CA ALA A 459 78.50 45.48 -70.72
C ALA A 459 78.23 45.66 -69.21
N LYS A 460 78.81 46.68 -68.57
CA LYS A 460 78.49 47.03 -67.16
C LYS A 460 77.03 47.40 -66.98
N ARG A 461 76.45 48.18 -67.91
CA ARG A 461 75.04 48.60 -67.85
C ARG A 461 74.11 47.38 -67.95
N LEU A 462 74.35 46.51 -68.93
CA LEU A 462 73.60 45.27 -69.10
C LEU A 462 73.76 44.34 -67.89
N GLN A 463 74.94 44.29 -67.28
CA GLN A 463 75.15 43.51 -66.07
C GLN A 463 74.34 44.04 -64.87
N LEU A 464 74.30 45.37 -64.65
CA LEU A 464 73.45 45.97 -63.62
C LEU A 464 71.95 45.72 -63.87
N GLU A 465 71.53 45.70 -65.14
CA GLU A 465 70.15 45.38 -65.53
C GLU A 465 69.82 43.89 -65.27
N VAL A 466 70.73 42.97 -65.60
CA VAL A 466 70.60 41.55 -65.25
C VAL A 466 70.54 41.35 -63.73
N GLU A 467 71.40 42.01 -62.95
CA GLU A 467 71.40 41.93 -61.48
C GLU A 467 70.07 42.47 -60.88
N SER A 468 69.52 43.54 -61.46
CA SER A 468 68.20 44.09 -61.07
C SER A 468 67.04 43.14 -61.39
N LEU A 469 67.04 42.54 -62.59
CA LEU A 469 66.04 41.54 -62.98
C LEU A 469 66.16 40.27 -62.15
N GLN A 470 67.38 39.84 -61.82
CA GLN A 470 67.64 38.69 -60.94
C GLN A 470 67.07 38.94 -59.53
N TYR A 471 67.22 40.15 -58.98
CA TYR A 471 66.60 40.53 -57.70
C TYR A 471 65.07 40.47 -57.78
N GLN A 472 64.46 41.01 -58.83
CA GLN A 472 63.01 40.95 -59.03
C GLN A 472 62.51 39.50 -59.13
N ILE A 473 63.19 38.64 -59.89
CA ILE A 473 62.86 37.21 -59.98
C ILE A 473 62.89 36.55 -58.60
N SER A 474 63.92 36.80 -57.80
CA SER A 474 64.01 36.26 -56.44
C SER A 474 62.91 36.75 -55.50
N ASP A 475 62.50 38.01 -55.62
CA ASP A 475 61.38 38.56 -54.84
C ASP A 475 60.04 37.91 -55.22
N TRP A 476 59.76 37.77 -56.52
CA TRP A 476 58.58 37.05 -57.02
C TRP A 476 58.58 35.56 -56.65
N GLU A 477 59.75 34.90 -56.63
CA GLU A 477 59.89 33.51 -56.16
C GLU A 477 59.52 33.38 -54.67
N ILE A 478 59.94 34.31 -53.82
CA ILE A 478 59.58 34.33 -52.39
C ILE A 478 58.07 34.53 -52.22
N GLN A 479 57.49 35.55 -52.87
CA GLN A 479 56.04 35.81 -52.81
C GLN A 479 55.22 34.60 -53.30
N LEU A 480 55.69 33.90 -54.34
CA LEU A 480 55.04 32.68 -54.83
C LEU A 480 55.08 31.55 -53.80
N VAL A 481 56.22 31.34 -53.12
CA VAL A 481 56.35 30.34 -52.06
C VAL A 481 55.43 30.66 -50.88
N GLU A 482 55.37 31.92 -50.45
CA GLU A 482 54.45 32.36 -49.38
C GLU A 482 52.98 32.09 -49.76
N LYS A 483 52.57 32.44 -50.98
CA LYS A 483 51.20 32.19 -51.45
C LYS A 483 50.90 30.70 -51.65
N VAL A 484 51.87 29.88 -52.03
CA VAL A 484 51.72 28.42 -52.04
C VAL A 484 51.54 27.85 -50.63
N GLN A 485 52.25 28.39 -49.64
CA GLN A 485 52.12 27.99 -48.24
C GLN A 485 50.77 28.41 -47.63
N GLU A 486 50.30 29.64 -47.88
CA GLU A 486 48.95 30.09 -47.50
C GLU A 486 47.87 29.15 -48.08
N ASN A 487 47.97 28.80 -49.36
CA ASN A 487 47.04 27.86 -50.01
C ASN A 487 47.07 26.45 -49.38
N PHE A 488 48.24 26.00 -48.91
CA PHE A 488 48.34 24.74 -48.17
C PHE A 488 47.64 24.81 -46.80
N GLU A 489 47.77 25.93 -46.07
CA GLU A 489 47.02 26.15 -44.83
C GLU A 489 45.50 26.22 -45.07
N TYR A 490 45.04 26.94 -46.11
CA TYR A 490 43.63 26.96 -46.48
C TYR A 490 43.11 25.55 -46.83
N THR A 491 43.92 24.72 -47.49
CA THR A 491 43.59 23.33 -47.80
C THR A 491 43.42 22.50 -46.51
N ILE A 492 44.32 22.64 -45.54
CA ILE A 492 44.20 21.96 -44.22
C ILE A 492 42.95 22.41 -43.47
N ARG A 493 42.68 23.73 -43.41
CA ARG A 493 41.49 24.28 -42.74
C ARG A 493 40.20 23.79 -43.40
N MET A 494 40.15 23.75 -44.73
CA MET A 494 39.02 23.21 -45.50
C MET A 494 38.80 21.72 -45.22
N GLN A 495 39.87 20.93 -45.12
CA GLN A 495 39.76 19.51 -44.76
C GLN A 495 39.25 19.33 -43.32
N ALA A 496 39.77 20.10 -42.35
CA ALA A 496 39.33 20.02 -40.96
C ALA A 496 37.84 20.40 -40.79
N LEU A 497 37.37 21.43 -41.51
CA LEU A 497 35.96 21.80 -41.57
C LEU A 497 35.10 20.71 -42.23
N LYS A 498 35.60 20.08 -43.30
CA LYS A 498 34.91 18.95 -43.95
C LYS A 498 34.74 17.76 -43.00
N GLU A 499 35.78 17.42 -42.24
CA GLU A 499 35.70 16.37 -41.22
C GLU A 499 34.74 16.72 -40.07
N GLU A 500 34.64 17.99 -39.66
CA GLU A 500 33.65 18.42 -38.66
C GLU A 500 32.21 18.35 -39.20
N ILE A 501 31.98 18.74 -40.45
CA ILE A 501 30.68 18.58 -41.12
C ILE A 501 30.28 17.09 -41.15
N ASP A 502 31.22 16.20 -41.48
CA ASP A 502 30.95 14.76 -41.54
C ASP A 502 30.71 14.16 -40.14
N ARG A 503 31.40 14.64 -39.10
CA ARG A 503 31.08 14.31 -37.69
C ARG A 503 29.68 14.77 -37.30
N LYS A 504 29.31 16.02 -37.61
CA LYS A 504 27.99 16.59 -37.28
C LYS A 504 26.85 15.91 -38.03
N ALA A 505 27.08 15.51 -39.29
CA ALA A 505 26.11 14.72 -40.05
C ALA A 505 25.86 13.34 -39.41
N LEU A 506 26.92 12.67 -38.92
CA LEU A 506 26.79 11.40 -38.19
C LEU A 506 26.05 11.57 -36.85
N GLU A 507 26.35 12.63 -36.10
CA GLU A 507 25.65 12.97 -34.85
C GLU A 507 24.15 13.22 -35.08
N GLN A 508 23.78 13.95 -36.14
CA GLN A 508 22.38 14.16 -36.52
C GLN A 508 21.65 12.86 -36.87
N GLU A 509 22.28 11.94 -37.59
CA GLU A 509 21.65 10.66 -37.95
C GLU A 509 21.51 9.70 -36.75
N ILE A 510 22.40 9.79 -35.76
CA ILE A 510 22.25 9.09 -34.46
C ILE A 510 21.05 9.67 -33.70
N LEU A 511 21.02 10.99 -33.50
CA LEU A 511 19.91 11.66 -32.79
C LEU A 511 18.55 11.42 -33.46
N LYS A 512 18.51 11.37 -34.80
CA LYS A 512 17.31 11.02 -35.56
C LYS A 512 16.85 9.59 -35.28
N ARG A 513 17.75 8.62 -35.23
CA ARG A 513 17.41 7.23 -34.86
C ARG A 513 16.88 7.13 -33.44
N ASP A 514 17.49 7.84 -32.49
CA ASP A 514 17.04 7.88 -31.10
C ASP A 514 15.63 8.49 -30.98
N LEU A 515 15.34 9.55 -31.74
CA LEU A 515 13.99 10.13 -31.83
C LEU A 515 12.97 9.17 -32.47
N GLU A 516 13.35 8.42 -33.51
CA GLU A 516 12.51 7.37 -34.11
C GLU A 516 12.22 6.25 -33.10
N GLU A 517 13.23 5.76 -32.37
CA GLU A 517 13.06 4.76 -31.29
C GLU A 517 12.12 5.26 -30.20
N LYS A 518 12.29 6.49 -29.72
CA LYS A 518 11.40 7.09 -28.72
C LYS A 518 9.98 7.30 -29.27
N GLY A 519 9.83 7.51 -30.58
CA GLY A 519 8.53 7.46 -31.27
C GLY A 519 7.85 6.09 -31.18
N TYR A 520 8.60 4.99 -31.35
CA TYR A 520 8.08 3.63 -31.17
C TYR A 520 7.74 3.31 -29.71
N ASP A 521 8.56 3.75 -28.75
CA ASP A 521 8.28 3.63 -27.32
C ASP A 521 6.97 4.34 -26.93
N ILE A 522 6.82 5.60 -27.35
CA ILE A 522 5.63 6.42 -27.09
C ILE A 522 4.38 5.76 -27.68
N ASN A 523 4.43 5.30 -28.94
CA ASN A 523 3.31 4.59 -29.56
C ASN A 523 2.94 3.30 -28.80
N THR A 524 3.94 2.55 -28.32
CA THR A 524 3.73 1.33 -27.53
C THR A 524 3.09 1.63 -26.17
N LEU A 525 3.49 2.72 -25.51
CA LEU A 525 2.89 3.19 -24.27
C LEU A 525 1.45 3.70 -24.49
N LEU A 526 1.21 4.46 -25.56
CA LEU A 526 -0.11 4.98 -25.91
C LEU A 526 -1.13 3.85 -26.15
N GLU A 527 -0.71 2.77 -26.82
CA GLU A 527 -1.59 1.61 -27.01
C GLU A 527 -1.84 0.84 -25.69
N LYS A 528 -0.85 0.77 -24.79
CA LYS A 528 -1.08 0.25 -23.42
C LYS A 528 -2.08 1.12 -22.64
N VAL A 529 -2.00 2.46 -22.76
CA VAL A 529 -2.95 3.39 -22.13
C VAL A 529 -4.36 3.16 -22.68
N ARG A 530 -4.56 3.12 -24.00
CA ARG A 530 -5.86 2.78 -24.62
C ARG A 530 -6.41 1.45 -24.10
N MET A 531 -5.56 0.43 -23.99
CA MET A 531 -5.97 -0.87 -23.44
C MET A 531 -6.43 -0.79 -21.98
N LEU A 532 -5.79 0.07 -21.17
CA LEU A 532 -6.19 0.33 -19.79
C LEU A 532 -7.48 1.16 -19.70
N GLU A 533 -7.67 2.16 -20.56
CA GLU A 533 -8.91 2.93 -20.67
C GLU A 533 -10.11 2.03 -21.03
N ILE A 534 -9.94 1.11 -21.99
CA ILE A 534 -10.97 0.13 -22.36
C ILE A 534 -11.27 -0.81 -21.18
N LYS A 535 -10.24 -1.30 -20.47
CA LYS A 535 -10.42 -2.14 -19.27
C LYS A 535 -11.13 -1.39 -18.14
N LEU A 536 -10.79 -0.12 -17.92
CA LEU A 536 -11.41 0.75 -16.93
C LEU A 536 -12.88 1.03 -17.28
N GLY A 537 -13.17 1.32 -18.55
CA GLY A 537 -14.55 1.48 -19.04
C GLY A 537 -15.40 0.24 -18.81
N LEU A 538 -14.88 -0.95 -19.15
CA LEU A 538 -15.53 -2.23 -18.88
C LEU A 538 -15.70 -2.50 -17.37
N SER A 539 -14.73 -2.13 -16.55
CA SER A 539 -14.81 -2.26 -15.08
C SER A 539 -15.88 -1.34 -14.49
N ASN A 540 -15.93 -0.09 -14.92
CA ASN A 540 -16.93 0.90 -14.49
C ASN A 540 -18.34 0.51 -14.95
N GLN A 541 -18.48 -0.13 -16.12
CA GLN A 541 -19.76 -0.67 -16.58
C GLN A 541 -20.19 -1.88 -15.74
N LYS A 542 -19.26 -2.78 -15.37
CA LYS A 542 -19.55 -3.87 -14.43
C LYS A 542 -19.95 -3.36 -13.04
N LEU A 543 -19.26 -2.33 -12.54
CA LEU A 543 -19.59 -1.68 -11.27
C LEU A 543 -21.01 -1.12 -11.30
N ARG A 544 -21.38 -0.36 -12.34
CA ARG A 544 -22.74 0.19 -12.49
C ARG A 544 -23.83 -0.89 -12.52
N VAL A 545 -23.57 -2.03 -13.16
CA VAL A 545 -24.51 -3.17 -13.16
C VAL A 545 -24.62 -3.79 -11.75
N ALA A 546 -23.51 -3.91 -11.02
CA ALA A 546 -23.51 -4.41 -9.65
C ALA A 546 -24.22 -3.45 -8.67
N GLU A 547 -23.99 -2.14 -8.80
CA GLU A 547 -24.70 -1.09 -8.05
C GLU A 547 -26.21 -1.15 -8.32
N GLN A 548 -26.62 -1.24 -9.58
CA GLN A 548 -28.04 -1.35 -9.91
C GLN A 548 -28.67 -2.62 -9.33
N LEU A 549 -28.03 -3.79 -9.48
CA LEU A 549 -28.51 -5.04 -8.88
C LEU A 549 -28.56 -4.99 -7.34
N LEU A 550 -27.67 -4.23 -6.70
CA LEU A 550 -27.72 -3.99 -5.25
C LEU A 550 -28.95 -3.15 -4.89
N THR A 551 -29.19 -2.02 -5.58
CA THR A 551 -30.37 -1.17 -5.34
C THR A 551 -31.68 -1.91 -5.59
N GLU A 552 -31.77 -2.74 -6.64
CA GLU A 552 -32.94 -3.60 -6.91
C GLU A 552 -33.18 -4.61 -5.78
N LYS A 553 -32.11 -5.13 -5.17
CA LYS A 553 -32.22 -6.01 -3.99
C LYS A 553 -32.63 -5.25 -2.73
N GLU A 554 -32.04 -4.09 -2.45
CA GLU A 554 -32.42 -3.23 -1.32
C GLU A 554 -33.90 -2.80 -1.41
N GLU A 555 -34.37 -2.44 -2.60
CA GLU A 555 -35.80 -2.21 -2.87
C GLU A 555 -36.66 -3.46 -2.62
N SER A 556 -36.16 -4.66 -2.94
CA SER A 556 -36.89 -5.91 -2.68
C SER A 556 -36.96 -6.26 -1.20
N PHE A 557 -35.89 -6.00 -0.44
CA PHE A 557 -35.83 -6.21 1.01
C PHE A 557 -36.70 -5.22 1.76
N THR A 558 -36.61 -3.91 1.46
CA THR A 558 -37.48 -2.89 2.07
C THR A 558 -38.96 -3.15 1.81
N LYS A 559 -39.34 -3.61 0.62
CA LYS A 559 -40.72 -4.06 0.31
C LYS A 559 -41.14 -5.32 1.08
N LEU A 560 -40.21 -6.19 1.46
CA LEU A 560 -40.47 -7.38 2.26
C LEU A 560 -40.58 -7.04 3.76
N GLU A 561 -39.69 -6.20 4.27
CA GLU A 561 -39.73 -5.66 5.63
C GLU A 561 -41.02 -4.90 5.89
N GLU A 562 -41.47 -4.08 4.93
CA GLU A 562 -42.74 -3.36 5.04
C GLU A 562 -43.95 -4.32 5.13
N LYS A 563 -43.95 -5.42 4.35
CA LYS A 563 -44.98 -6.46 4.47
C LYS A 563 -44.93 -7.17 5.82
N PHE A 564 -43.74 -7.53 6.30
CA PHE A 564 -43.58 -8.17 7.61
C PHE A 564 -44.06 -7.24 8.74
N ARG A 565 -43.76 -5.95 8.65
CA ARG A 565 -44.26 -4.92 9.58
C ARG A 565 -45.77 -4.80 9.54
N GLN A 566 -46.39 -4.85 8.35
CA GLN A 566 -47.85 -4.86 8.21
C GLN A 566 -48.49 -6.13 8.80
N GLU A 567 -47.87 -7.30 8.61
CA GLU A 567 -48.31 -8.56 9.24
C GLU A 567 -48.17 -8.51 10.77
N GLN A 568 -47.08 -7.92 11.28
CA GLN A 568 -46.89 -7.71 12.71
C GLN A 568 -47.94 -6.77 13.30
N MET A 569 -48.20 -5.61 12.68
CA MET A 569 -49.27 -4.70 13.11
C MET A 569 -50.64 -5.40 13.09
N ALA A 570 -50.95 -6.17 12.04
CA ALA A 570 -52.21 -6.92 11.96
C ALA A 570 -52.30 -8.06 12.98
N LEU A 571 -51.19 -8.56 13.51
CA LEU A 571 -51.14 -9.52 14.61
C LEU A 571 -51.30 -8.83 15.97
N GLU A 572 -50.66 -7.67 16.15
CA GLU A 572 -50.84 -6.82 17.34
C GLU A 572 -52.30 -6.36 17.47
N ASP A 573 -52.96 -5.96 16.37
CA ASP A 573 -54.40 -5.65 16.33
C ASP A 573 -55.28 -6.87 16.69
N LYS A 574 -54.87 -8.09 16.31
CA LYS A 574 -55.56 -9.32 16.74
C LYS A 574 -55.37 -9.58 18.23
N VAL A 575 -54.18 -9.28 18.78
CA VAL A 575 -53.91 -9.43 20.22
C VAL A 575 -54.68 -8.39 21.04
N THR A 576 -54.77 -7.13 20.59
CA THR A 576 -55.54 -6.10 21.30
C THR A 576 -57.05 -6.41 21.27
N THR A 577 -57.59 -6.81 20.11
CA THR A 577 -59.00 -7.22 19.99
C THR A 577 -59.34 -8.46 20.81
N LEU A 578 -58.49 -9.51 20.80
CA LEU A 578 -58.68 -10.68 21.67
C LEU A 578 -58.57 -10.30 23.16
N SER A 579 -57.64 -9.42 23.54
CA SER A 579 -57.51 -8.96 24.92
C SER A 579 -58.73 -8.17 25.39
N ALA A 580 -59.32 -7.34 24.53
CA ALA A 580 -60.57 -6.64 24.80
C ALA A 580 -61.75 -7.62 24.97
N ILE A 581 -61.85 -8.66 24.13
CA ILE A 581 -62.87 -9.72 24.27
C ILE A 581 -62.67 -10.50 25.59
N ILE A 582 -61.43 -10.80 25.96
CA ILE A 582 -61.13 -11.47 27.24
C ILE A 582 -61.51 -10.58 28.44
N SER A 583 -61.24 -9.27 28.39
CA SER A 583 -61.68 -8.33 29.44
C SER A 583 -63.20 -8.30 29.55
N ALA A 584 -63.92 -8.10 28.45
CA ALA A 584 -65.39 -8.06 28.43
C ALA A 584 -66.02 -9.37 28.92
N ASN A 585 -65.45 -10.53 28.54
CA ASN A 585 -65.91 -11.82 29.06
C ASN A 585 -65.62 -11.98 30.57
N ASN A 586 -64.45 -11.54 31.04
CA ASN A 586 -64.13 -11.55 32.47
C ASN A 586 -65.05 -10.63 33.27
N GLU A 587 -65.38 -9.44 32.76
CA GLU A 587 -66.35 -8.52 33.34
C GLU A 587 -67.73 -9.16 33.43
N ALA A 588 -68.22 -9.79 32.36
CA ALA A 588 -69.48 -10.53 32.36
C ALA A 588 -69.47 -11.73 33.33
N PHE A 589 -68.35 -12.45 33.47
CA PHE A 589 -68.24 -13.51 34.48
C PHE A 589 -68.26 -12.95 35.91
N GLN A 590 -67.66 -11.78 36.18
CA GLN A 590 -67.72 -11.13 37.48
C GLN A 590 -69.14 -10.63 37.81
N GLU A 591 -69.88 -10.11 36.82
CA GLU A 591 -71.29 -9.75 36.95
C GLU A 591 -72.14 -10.98 37.35
N ILE A 592 -72.02 -12.09 36.61
CA ILE A 592 -72.70 -13.36 36.94
C ILE A 592 -72.32 -13.88 38.34
N ILE A 593 -71.05 -13.79 38.74
CA ILE A 593 -70.60 -14.18 40.08
C ILE A 593 -71.22 -13.27 41.16
N SER A 594 -71.37 -11.97 40.88
CA SER A 594 -72.05 -11.03 41.78
C SER A 594 -73.54 -11.36 41.92
N ASP A 595 -74.24 -11.62 40.82
CA ASP A 595 -75.65 -12.03 40.81
C ASP A 595 -75.86 -13.34 41.59
N ILE A 596 -74.99 -14.34 41.39
CA ILE A 596 -75.04 -15.59 42.14
C ILE A 596 -74.82 -15.33 43.63
N LYS A 597 -73.86 -14.48 44.00
CA LYS A 597 -73.57 -14.11 45.39
C LYS A 597 -74.75 -13.39 46.05
N GLU A 598 -75.42 -12.48 45.36
CA GLU A 598 -76.61 -11.79 45.86
C GLU A 598 -77.78 -12.77 46.03
N ASN A 599 -78.04 -13.62 45.04
CA ASN A 599 -79.06 -14.68 45.13
C ASN A 599 -78.81 -15.64 46.30
N VAL A 600 -77.57 -16.10 46.49
CA VAL A 600 -77.19 -16.95 47.64
C VAL A 600 -77.41 -16.22 48.97
N SER A 601 -77.08 -14.92 49.04
CA SER A 601 -77.29 -14.11 50.25
C SER A 601 -78.78 -13.92 50.57
N SER A 602 -79.61 -13.70 49.55
CA SER A 602 -81.07 -13.62 49.67
C SER A 602 -81.71 -14.95 50.12
N VAL A 603 -81.27 -16.07 49.53
CA VAL A 603 -81.72 -17.42 49.93
C VAL A 603 -81.26 -17.74 51.35
N MET A 604 -80.02 -17.41 51.73
CA MET A 604 -79.51 -17.62 53.09
C MET A 604 -80.32 -16.83 54.11
N THR A 605 -80.56 -15.54 53.85
CA THR A 605 -81.44 -14.70 54.68
C THR A 605 -82.84 -15.31 54.82
N SER A 606 -83.40 -15.83 53.72
CA SER A 606 -84.70 -16.50 53.71
C SER A 606 -84.69 -17.76 54.60
N ILE A 607 -83.66 -18.59 54.49
CA ILE A 607 -83.45 -19.79 55.33
C ILE A 607 -83.32 -19.40 56.81
N GLU A 608 -82.55 -18.35 57.13
CA GLU A 608 -82.42 -17.84 58.50
C GLU A 608 -83.77 -17.41 59.07
N THR A 609 -84.64 -16.71 58.31
CA THR A 609 -85.99 -16.36 58.79
C THR A 609 -86.87 -17.59 59.05
N VAL A 610 -86.72 -18.67 58.27
CA VAL A 610 -87.43 -19.94 58.50
C VAL A 610 -86.88 -20.65 59.74
N SER A 611 -85.56 -20.64 59.93
CA SER A 611 -84.91 -21.21 61.11
C SER A 611 -85.28 -20.47 62.39
N LEU A 612 -85.44 -19.14 62.34
CA LEU A 612 -85.95 -18.34 63.47
C LEU A 612 -87.40 -18.69 63.80
N LYS A 613 -88.28 -18.79 62.80
CA LYS A 613 -89.68 -19.24 63.01
C LYS A 613 -89.74 -20.63 63.64
N PHE A 614 -88.95 -21.58 63.14
CA PHE A 614 -88.89 -22.93 63.71
C PHE A 614 -88.35 -22.93 65.15
N SER A 615 -87.37 -22.07 65.46
CA SER A 615 -86.88 -21.87 66.84
C SER A 615 -87.96 -21.32 67.77
N ASP A 616 -88.76 -20.36 67.32
CA ASP A 616 -89.88 -19.82 68.11
C ASP A 616 -91.02 -20.83 68.27
N ASP A 617 -91.32 -21.63 67.23
CA ASP A 617 -92.26 -22.75 67.32
C ASP A 617 -91.77 -23.81 68.32
N CYS A 618 -90.47 -24.14 68.34
CA CYS A 618 -89.89 -24.99 69.37
C CYS A 618 -90.10 -24.45 70.79
N LYS A 619 -89.87 -23.15 71.03
CA LYS A 619 -90.14 -22.52 72.35
C LYS A 619 -91.63 -22.59 72.72
N ASN A 620 -92.52 -22.41 71.75
CA ASN A 620 -93.96 -22.53 71.95
C ASN A 620 -94.37 -23.97 72.32
N TYR A 621 -93.77 -24.98 71.68
CA TYR A 621 -93.97 -26.39 72.04
C TYR A 621 -93.40 -26.72 73.42
N GLU A 622 -92.20 -26.22 73.77
CA GLU A 622 -91.62 -26.36 75.11
C GLU A 622 -92.52 -25.78 76.20
N ALA A 623 -93.07 -24.57 75.99
CA ALA A 623 -94.02 -23.95 76.91
C ALA A 623 -95.33 -24.75 77.04
N SER A 624 -95.85 -25.29 75.94
CA SER A 624 -97.03 -26.18 75.95
C SER A 624 -96.77 -27.48 76.73
N ILE A 625 -95.61 -28.12 76.49
CA ILE A 625 -95.18 -29.33 77.21
C ILE A 625 -94.98 -29.04 78.71
N ALA A 626 -94.44 -27.86 79.07
CA ALA A 626 -94.30 -27.43 80.45
C ALA A 626 -95.67 -27.25 81.15
N ASN A 627 -96.64 -26.62 80.48
CA ASN A 627 -98.01 -26.48 81.00
C ASN A 627 -98.68 -27.85 81.20
N ILE A 628 -98.65 -28.73 80.21
CA ILE A 628 -99.20 -30.11 80.31
C ILE A 628 -98.52 -30.88 81.45
N SER A 629 -97.21 -30.71 81.63
CA SER A 629 -96.45 -31.33 82.72
C SER A 629 -96.88 -30.80 84.10
N HIS A 630 -97.20 -29.51 84.21
CA HIS A 630 -97.73 -28.91 85.43
C HIS A 630 -99.14 -29.44 85.75
N GLU A 631 -100.05 -29.42 84.77
CA GLU A 631 -101.41 -29.97 84.90
C GLU A 631 -101.41 -31.44 85.33
N LEU A 632 -100.51 -32.25 84.74
CA LEU A 632 -100.34 -33.65 85.10
C LEU A 632 -99.87 -33.84 86.56
N GLN A 633 -99.01 -32.96 87.08
CA GLN A 633 -98.58 -33.00 88.49
C GLN A 633 -99.70 -32.57 89.45
N VAL A 634 -100.51 -31.58 89.07
CA VAL A 634 -101.71 -31.20 89.85
C VAL A 634 -102.70 -32.36 89.91
N ALA A 635 -103.01 -32.98 88.77
CA ALA A 635 -103.88 -34.15 88.70
C ALA A 635 -103.34 -35.34 89.53
N LYS A 636 -102.02 -35.61 89.43
CA LYS A 636 -101.34 -36.64 90.24
C LYS A 636 -101.44 -36.38 91.75
N THR A 637 -101.36 -35.11 92.16
CA THR A 637 -101.51 -34.70 93.56
C THR A 637 -102.93 -34.96 94.05
N CYS A 638 -103.95 -34.52 93.30
CA CYS A 638 -105.36 -34.78 93.59
C CYS A 638 -105.69 -36.28 93.71
N VAL A 639 -105.18 -37.12 92.78
CA VAL A 639 -105.34 -38.58 92.84
C VAL A 639 -104.64 -39.18 94.08
N SER A 640 -103.56 -38.57 94.57
CA SER A 640 -102.91 -39.02 95.81
C SER A 640 -103.73 -38.70 97.07
N GLU A 641 -104.47 -37.59 97.07
CA GLU A 641 -105.38 -37.18 98.17
C GLU A 641 -106.63 -38.05 98.19
N MET A 642 -107.28 -38.26 97.03
CA MET A 642 -108.41 -39.19 96.90
C MET A 642 -108.08 -40.61 97.37
N ASN A 643 -106.84 -41.07 97.17
CA ASN A 643 -106.41 -42.39 97.65
C ASN A 643 -106.22 -42.44 99.18
N LYS A 644 -105.94 -41.30 99.86
CA LYS A 644 -105.92 -41.24 101.33
C LYS A 644 -107.35 -41.33 101.89
N GLU A 645 -108.26 -40.47 101.42
CA GLU A 645 -109.68 -40.50 101.83
C GLU A 645 -110.32 -41.88 101.62
N LYS A 646 -110.05 -42.52 100.48
CA LYS A 646 -110.53 -43.87 100.15
C LYS A 646 -110.11 -44.92 101.18
N GLU A 647 -108.89 -44.83 101.71
CA GLU A 647 -108.36 -45.80 102.67
C GLU A 647 -108.85 -45.50 104.11
N GLU A 648 -109.12 -44.23 104.44
CA GLU A 648 -109.81 -43.83 105.68
C GLU A 648 -111.25 -44.38 105.71
N LEU A 649 -112.04 -44.15 104.65
CA LEU A 649 -113.40 -44.69 104.51
C LEU A 649 -113.45 -46.23 104.56
N LYS A 650 -112.41 -46.91 104.05
CA LYS A 650 -112.27 -48.36 104.11
C LYS A 650 -112.04 -48.87 105.54
N ASN A 651 -111.25 -48.16 106.34
CA ASN A 651 -111.04 -48.46 107.76
C ASN A 651 -112.33 -48.24 108.58
N GLU A 652 -113.05 -47.16 108.30
CA GLU A 652 -114.33 -46.85 108.98
C GLU A 652 -115.41 -47.90 108.67
N ARG A 653 -115.51 -48.33 107.40
CA ARG A 653 -116.35 -49.46 106.98
C ARG A 653 -116.01 -50.75 107.72
N GLN A 654 -114.73 -51.04 107.97
CA GLN A 654 -114.30 -52.24 108.69
C GLN A 654 -114.78 -52.23 110.15
N HIS A 655 -114.68 -51.08 110.83
CA HIS A 655 -115.15 -50.89 112.21
C HIS A 655 -116.67 -51.08 112.35
N LEU A 656 -117.46 -50.57 111.41
CA LEU A 656 -118.92 -50.76 111.40
C LEU A 656 -119.32 -52.24 111.21
N LEU A 657 -118.56 -52.99 110.39
CA LEU A 657 -118.84 -54.40 110.11
C LEU A 657 -118.59 -55.32 111.32
N GLU A 658 -117.60 -54.99 112.15
CA GLU A 658 -117.34 -55.71 113.41
C GLU A 658 -118.45 -55.45 114.45
N LYS A 659 -118.95 -54.21 114.51
CA LYS A 659 -120.07 -53.79 115.38
C LYS A 659 -121.40 -54.45 115.01
N LEU A 660 -121.59 -54.83 113.74
CA LEU A 660 -122.77 -55.57 113.28
C LEU A 660 -122.75 -57.04 113.73
N LYS A 661 -121.57 -57.68 113.74
CA LYS A 661 -121.41 -59.10 114.14
C LYS A 661 -121.68 -59.36 115.62
N SER A 662 -121.38 -58.40 116.51
CA SER A 662 -121.68 -58.54 117.94
C SER A 662 -123.19 -58.47 118.22
N LYS A 663 -123.88 -57.50 117.60
CA LYS A 663 -125.35 -57.36 117.67
C LYS A 663 -126.10 -58.62 117.24
N ASN A 664 -125.69 -59.23 116.14
CA ASN A 664 -126.34 -60.45 115.61
C ASN A 664 -126.19 -61.68 116.54
N LYS A 665 -125.18 -61.70 117.43
CA LYS A 665 -125.03 -62.76 118.45
C LYS A 665 -125.98 -62.58 119.65
N GLU A 666 -126.34 -61.34 120.03
CA GLU A 666 -127.35 -61.08 121.06
C GLU A 666 -128.75 -61.53 120.60
N GLU A 667 -129.09 -61.26 119.34
CA GLU A 667 -130.42 -61.56 118.77
C GLU A 667 -130.72 -63.07 118.72
N LEU A 668 -129.74 -63.89 118.31
CA LEU A 668 -129.86 -65.35 118.28
C LEU A 668 -130.06 -65.97 119.68
N ALA A 669 -129.48 -65.37 120.73
CA ALA A 669 -129.64 -65.85 122.10
C ALA A 669 -131.08 -65.64 122.63
N LEU A 670 -131.71 -64.51 122.27
CA LEU A 670 -133.10 -64.21 122.65
C LEU A 670 -134.11 -65.14 121.96
N LYS A 671 -133.87 -65.51 120.70
CA LYS A 671 -134.77 -66.37 119.92
C LYS A 671 -134.95 -67.77 120.52
N VAL A 672 -133.87 -68.37 121.04
CA VAL A 672 -133.87 -69.69 121.68
C VAL A 672 -134.64 -69.72 123.02
N VAL A 673 -134.77 -68.57 123.71
CA VAL A 673 -135.53 -68.49 124.97
C VAL A 673 -137.04 -68.51 124.72
N VAL A 674 -137.50 -67.88 123.64
CA VAL A 674 -138.93 -67.80 123.27
C VAL A 674 -139.49 -69.18 122.90
N GLU A 675 -138.82 -69.90 121.99
CA GLU A 675 -139.24 -71.25 121.54
C GLU A 675 -139.34 -72.26 122.70
N ARG A 676 -138.55 -72.07 123.76
CA ARG A 676 -138.50 -72.96 124.93
C ARG A 676 -139.69 -72.80 125.88
N LEU A 677 -140.36 -71.65 125.87
CA LEU A 677 -141.57 -71.39 126.67
C LEU A 677 -142.82 -71.93 125.97
N GLU A 678 -142.95 -71.71 124.66
CA GLU A 678 -144.09 -72.20 123.86
C GLU A 678 -144.18 -73.73 123.84
N ALA A 679 -143.03 -74.42 123.82
CA ALA A 679 -142.96 -75.88 123.85
C ALA A 679 -143.32 -76.53 125.21
N LYS A 680 -143.50 -75.75 126.29
CA LYS A 680 -144.01 -76.28 127.57
C LYS A 680 -145.54 -76.32 127.59
N ALA A 681 -146.22 -75.25 127.16
CA ALA A 681 -147.68 -75.16 127.18
C ALA A 681 -148.36 -76.30 126.40
N ARG A 682 -147.89 -76.60 125.17
CA ARG A 682 -148.49 -77.63 124.31
C ARG A 682 -148.35 -79.08 124.83
N ARG A 683 -147.51 -79.33 125.85
CA ARG A 683 -147.32 -80.69 126.42
C ARG A 683 -148.29 -81.04 127.55
N GLU A 684 -148.98 -80.07 128.13
CA GLU A 684 -150.00 -80.33 129.16
C GLU A 684 -151.37 -80.65 128.56
N GLU A 685 -151.76 -80.01 127.46
CA GLU A 685 -153.04 -80.26 126.78
C GLU A 685 -153.18 -81.71 126.29
N LEU A 686 -152.13 -82.29 125.70
CA LEU A 686 -152.16 -83.66 125.16
C LEU A 686 -152.30 -84.77 126.21
N LYS A 687 -151.98 -84.51 127.49
CA LYS A 687 -152.10 -85.54 128.55
C LYS A 687 -153.53 -85.72 129.07
N LYS A 688 -154.40 -84.72 128.88
CA LYS A 688 -155.77 -84.73 129.42
C LYS A 688 -156.76 -85.47 128.53
N THR A 689 -156.55 -85.46 127.21
CA THR A 689 -157.46 -86.07 126.23
C THR A 689 -157.33 -87.59 126.12
N ASN A 690 -156.15 -88.17 126.36
CA ASN A 690 -155.94 -89.62 126.24
C ASN A 690 -156.51 -90.44 127.42
N LEU A 691 -156.89 -89.79 128.52
CA LEU A 691 -157.66 -90.40 129.61
C LEU A 691 -159.16 -90.53 129.28
N ASN A 692 -159.70 -89.68 128.39
CA ASN A 692 -161.11 -89.73 127.99
C ASN A 692 -161.45 -90.95 127.10
N ALA A 693 -160.48 -91.57 126.42
CA ALA A 693 -160.74 -92.77 125.61
C ALA A 693 -160.96 -94.01 126.49
N ASN A 694 -160.03 -94.29 127.42
CA ASN A 694 -160.05 -95.51 128.23
C ASN A 694 -161.25 -95.60 129.18
N VAL A 695 -161.77 -94.48 129.68
CA VAL A 695 -162.93 -94.47 130.60
C VAL A 695 -164.24 -94.78 129.84
N VAL A 696 -164.37 -94.38 128.58
CA VAL A 696 -165.54 -94.70 127.75
C VAL A 696 -165.57 -96.18 127.38
N GLU A 697 -164.41 -96.76 127.09
CA GLU A 697 -164.29 -98.19 126.78
C GLU A 697 -164.55 -99.10 128.00
N LEU A 698 -164.19 -98.64 129.21
CA LEU A 698 -164.51 -99.33 130.46
C LEU A 698 -165.99 -99.27 130.84
N LYS A 699 -166.71 -98.16 130.55
CA LYS A 699 -168.15 -98.08 130.84
C LYS A 699 -169.00 -98.92 129.89
N LYS A 700 -168.65 -98.99 128.61
CA LYS A 700 -169.38 -99.83 127.64
C LYS A 700 -169.31 -101.33 128.00
N LYS A 701 -168.17 -101.77 128.55
CA LYS A 701 -168.00 -103.12 129.12
C LYS A 701 -168.84 -103.38 130.39
N ILE A 702 -169.28 -102.35 131.12
CA ILE A 702 -170.18 -102.52 132.28
C ILE A 702 -171.63 -102.72 131.81
N GLU A 703 -172.10 -101.97 130.82
CA GLU A 703 -173.46 -102.18 130.25
C GLU A 703 -173.61 -103.56 129.60
N GLU A 704 -172.56 -104.07 128.93
CA GLU A 704 -172.54 -105.42 128.36
C GLU A 704 -172.52 -106.51 129.46
N LEU A 705 -171.85 -106.26 130.60
CA LEU A 705 -171.83 -107.19 131.75
C LEU A 705 -173.14 -107.21 132.54
N GLU A 706 -173.85 -106.09 132.68
CA GLU A 706 -175.18 -106.06 133.33
C GLU A 706 -176.26 -106.69 132.42
N LYS A 707 -176.19 -106.48 131.11
CA LYS A 707 -177.07 -107.16 130.15
C LYS A 707 -176.83 -108.68 130.15
N GLY A 708 -175.56 -109.10 130.19
CA GLY A 708 -175.17 -110.51 130.36
C GLY A 708 -175.55 -111.12 131.72
N MET A 709 -175.82 -110.31 132.75
CA MET A 709 -176.35 -110.81 134.03
C MET A 709 -177.86 -111.07 133.97
N LYS A 710 -178.63 -110.29 133.19
CA LYS A 710 -180.06 -110.57 132.94
C LYS A 710 -180.27 -111.86 132.17
N GLU A 711 -179.49 -112.09 131.11
CA GLU A 711 -179.58 -113.31 130.29
C GLU A 711 -179.04 -114.56 131.03
N LYS A 712 -178.13 -114.40 132.00
CA LYS A 712 -177.66 -115.51 132.86
C LYS A 712 -178.66 -115.97 133.94
N ASN A 713 -179.66 -115.18 134.30
CA ASN A 713 -180.71 -115.65 135.21
C ASN A 713 -181.78 -116.48 134.49
N ASP A 714 -182.19 -116.09 133.28
CA ASP A 714 -183.13 -116.88 132.47
C ASP A 714 -182.46 -118.16 131.93
N GLY A 715 -181.17 -118.10 131.61
CA GLY A 715 -180.35 -119.25 131.24
C GLY A 715 -180.01 -120.21 132.39
N MET A 716 -180.30 -119.86 133.65
CA MET A 716 -180.19 -120.77 134.79
C MET A 716 -181.46 -121.64 134.99
N LEU A 717 -182.23 -121.79 133.91
CA LEU A 717 -182.88 -123.03 133.46
C LEU A 717 -182.86 -124.19 134.48
N ASN A 718 -184.06 -124.61 134.89
CA ASN A 718 -184.74 -125.82 134.39
C ASN A 718 -184.02 -127.19 134.46
N LEU A 719 -182.78 -127.26 134.92
CA LEU A 719 -182.14 -128.46 135.49
C LEU A 719 -182.81 -128.89 136.81
N GLY A 720 -183.73 -128.06 137.34
CA GLY A 720 -184.61 -128.37 138.47
C GLY A 720 -185.88 -129.11 138.08
N GLU A 721 -186.46 -128.83 136.91
CA GLU A 721 -187.67 -129.50 136.42
C GLU A 721 -187.31 -130.93 135.97
N GLU A 722 -186.22 -131.07 135.20
CA GLU A 722 -185.66 -132.36 134.79
C GLU A 722 -185.26 -133.24 135.99
N LYS A 723 -184.86 -132.65 137.12
CA LYS A 723 -184.56 -133.39 138.37
C LYS A 723 -185.78 -133.81 139.17
N ARG A 724 -186.95 -133.17 139.04
CA ARG A 724 -188.17 -133.59 139.74
C ARG A 724 -189.08 -134.48 138.91
N GLU A 725 -189.00 -134.44 137.59
CA GLU A 725 -189.60 -135.49 136.75
C GLU A 725 -188.99 -136.86 137.06
N ALA A 726 -187.67 -136.92 137.28
CA ALA A 726 -186.96 -138.12 137.70
C ALA A 726 -187.46 -138.71 139.04
N ILE A 727 -188.06 -137.90 139.92
CA ILE A 727 -188.59 -138.36 141.22
C ILE A 727 -190.05 -138.85 141.10
N ARG A 728 -190.84 -138.32 140.14
CA ARG A 728 -192.17 -138.89 139.82
C ARG A 728 -192.05 -140.37 139.42
N GLN A 729 -190.99 -140.73 138.70
CA GLN A 729 -190.74 -142.10 138.24
C GLN A 729 -190.32 -143.09 139.36
N LEU A 730 -189.71 -142.62 140.47
CA LEU A 730 -189.19 -143.52 141.52
C LEU A 730 -190.20 -143.83 142.64
N CYS A 731 -191.09 -142.92 143.01
CA CYS A 731 -192.04 -143.17 144.10
C CYS A 731 -193.32 -143.93 143.67
N LEU A 732 -193.68 -143.90 142.38
CA LEU A 732 -194.63 -144.87 141.80
C LEU A 732 -194.13 -146.33 141.93
N TRP A 733 -192.82 -146.54 142.10
CA TRP A 733 -192.25 -147.86 142.41
C TRP A 733 -192.35 -148.23 143.91
N ILE A 734 -192.69 -147.27 144.77
CA ILE A 734 -192.92 -147.50 146.22
C ILE A 734 -194.39 -147.82 146.53
N ASP A 735 -195.35 -147.40 145.69
CA ASP A 735 -196.76 -147.87 145.76
C ASP A 735 -196.83 -149.40 145.86
N TYR A 736 -196.01 -150.12 145.08
CA TYR A 736 -196.15 -151.56 144.89
C TYR A 736 -195.68 -152.44 146.06
N HIS A 737 -194.78 -151.95 146.93
CA HIS A 737 -194.12 -152.81 147.92
C HIS A 737 -194.66 -152.72 149.36
N ARG A 738 -195.30 -151.62 149.76
CA ARG A 738 -195.78 -151.44 151.15
C ARG A 738 -197.28 -151.69 151.38
N ASP A 739 -198.04 -151.90 150.31
CA ASP A 739 -199.38 -152.49 150.39
C ASP A 739 -199.33 -153.99 150.74
N ARG A 740 -198.24 -154.69 150.34
CA ARG A 740 -198.11 -156.16 150.47
C ARG A 740 -197.40 -156.62 151.76
N TYR A 741 -196.29 -155.99 152.12
CA TYR A 741 -195.62 -156.13 153.43
C TYR A 741 -196.08 -154.92 154.27
N ASP A 742 -196.79 -155.03 155.40
CA ASP A 742 -196.86 -156.22 156.25
C ASP A 742 -198.16 -156.32 157.07
N ASN A 743 -199.27 -156.55 156.35
CA ASN A 743 -200.41 -157.34 156.84
C ASN A 743 -199.96 -158.66 157.55
N LEU A 744 -198.73 -159.13 157.29
CA LEU A 744 -198.11 -160.30 157.93
C LEU A 744 -197.64 -160.08 159.39
N LYS A 745 -197.42 -158.83 159.87
CA LYS A 745 -197.00 -158.57 161.26
C LYS A 745 -198.03 -157.89 162.15
N ASP A 746 -199.28 -158.06 161.77
CA ASP A 746 -200.39 -158.28 162.72
C ASP A 746 -200.10 -159.46 163.69
N ILE A 747 -199.18 -160.39 163.35
CA ILE A 747 -199.06 -161.70 164.04
C ILE A 747 -197.96 -161.82 165.15
N ILE A 748 -196.67 -161.45 164.96
CA ILE A 748 -195.55 -162.06 165.77
C ILE A 748 -194.59 -161.10 166.53
N SER A 749 -195.05 -160.44 167.59
CA SER A 749 -194.28 -160.14 168.84
C SER A 749 -192.74 -159.77 168.81
N LYS A 750 -191.79 -160.72 169.01
CA LYS A 750 -191.03 -160.86 170.30
C LYS A 750 -189.60 -160.26 170.55
N THR A 751 -188.59 -160.31 169.65
CA THR A 751 -187.22 -160.74 170.10
C THR A 751 -186.02 -159.73 170.14
N ARG A 752 -185.54 -159.38 171.36
CA ARG A 752 -184.15 -159.30 171.92
C ARG A 752 -182.89 -158.90 171.05
N ARG A 753 -182.09 -157.93 171.56
CA ARG A 753 -180.62 -157.61 171.33
C ARG A 753 -180.17 -157.38 169.87
N GLY A 754 -179.04 -156.73 169.55
CA GLY A 754 -177.98 -156.06 170.33
C GLY A 754 -176.56 -156.45 169.86
N GLN A 755 -175.53 -155.66 170.26
CA GLN A 755 -174.07 -155.96 170.21
C GLN A 755 -173.32 -156.04 168.86
N LYS A 756 -172.06 -155.54 168.90
CA LYS A 756 -170.87 -155.92 168.09
C LYS A 756 -170.97 -155.69 166.56
N GLY A 757 -169.88 -155.54 165.81
CA GLY A 757 -168.45 -155.65 166.11
C GLY A 757 -167.79 -156.74 165.27
N ALA A 758 -166.71 -156.39 164.57
CA ALA A 758 -165.76 -157.28 163.88
C ALA A 758 -164.42 -156.53 163.78
#